data_AF-A0A109FDD6-F1
#
_entry.id   AF-A0A109FDD6-F1
#
_cell.length_a   1.000
_cell.length_b   1.000
_cell.length_c   1.000
_cell.angle_alpha   90.00
_cell.angle_beta   90.00
_cell.angle_gamma   90.00
#
_symmetry.space_group_name_H-M   'P 1'
#
loop_
_entity.id
_entity.type
_entity.pdbx_description
1 polymer ?
#
loop_
_entity_poly.entity_id
_entity_poly.type
_entity_poly.pdbx_seq_one_letter_code
_entity_poly.pdbx_strand_id
1 'polypeptide(L)'
;VEGKSPGMDDRNMLLEKVVVLLYSLPPDSPVGTSLQNLFIRVLWDDIPKPPATLVGQYQYREADGSKNNPFIPELGAAGQPYARTTPNLHPFPESLPDVATVFDSLMRRDKFVPHPSGISSMLFAMAVLITHSIFVTDHEDLNMNHASSYLDLSPIYGNNQAEQDKIRTHVQGEIYPDVLSSNRLFLMSPGAVALGLLFSRNHNWIAKKLVEVNQNGQFKPLNTLDDKEKRAQDHALFNLARNINCLWFEEVIFQDYIRVILNVNRTTSTWSLVPTQEIKALIGGQVPRGTGNHVSAEFNILYRWHMAISAQDTEWLEGEVRKWTSVPFDQMTPDDLRAVWDGMNKELGDDPRKFTFGGFKRTGKDGMGPFRDEDILKTLTHATEWVAGAFKARGIPEVMRIIDCVGMDAARTKWRCASLNEFREMLGLQKYESFDEWNPSPEIANTAKHLYKDIENLELYPGLMCEEPKPSAPASGLAPGYTISRAILSDAAALVRGDRFFTYEATAGSVTSFHYRDLQPDYENGAFGGQIGKLLMRHFPKAYTYNSVYALFPFTTPAVNKQILTELGIAHKYDFTPPAESTSWVEVKSYKEAERVYTDSESFSNVYGPALAEMTRKNESGLLSYLSLSTSPKSSESFSKVIDDTFYSGQWSTAIYPDLVKLVKKHLDATAWGPSKTARHTVDIVADVIVPVVTEFIADEFGIPLKTKENPLGLFTSKQLYETLTECWTFDPGLGFKLRDKAMKASEMLMAVIEARLLQRRLVAALSAPRTAPSGRSRASSRLLPFASSRPSLVRSLLFRGRPFRDFDTVLITSSCLKPPIDSACVIDFYLREESKKTLDEICKVARQAHNLLDVATMQRFVQEALRLRPAVAGSARRAQRPVHLAAAGEVKAGQLVWIDAASVNRDAQVFPEPDKINLGRKSDVY
;
A
#
# COMPACT_ATOMS: atom_id res chain seq x y z
N VAL A 1 14.91 -7.73 -9.63
CA VAL A 1 15.54 -9.01 -9.24
C VAL A 1 16.83 -9.14 -10.04
N GLU A 2 17.91 -8.56 -9.52
CA GLU A 2 19.27 -8.69 -10.05
C GLU A 2 20.18 -8.87 -8.82
N GLY A 3 21.07 -9.87 -8.84
CA GLY A 3 22.02 -10.12 -7.75
C GLY A 3 21.91 -11.48 -7.04
N LYS A 4 20.95 -12.34 -7.39
CA LYS A 4 21.01 -13.74 -6.94
C LYS A 4 22.02 -14.48 -7.82
N SER A 5 23.20 -14.79 -7.29
CA SER A 5 24.03 -15.84 -7.87
C SER A 5 23.14 -17.07 -8.09
N PRO A 6 23.16 -17.69 -9.28
CA PRO A 6 22.41 -18.92 -9.50
C PRO A 6 22.80 -19.93 -8.42
N GLY A 7 21.80 -20.50 -7.76
CA GLY A 7 22.03 -21.54 -6.76
C GLY A 7 22.80 -22.70 -7.37
N MET A 8 23.54 -23.43 -6.55
CA MET A 8 24.20 -24.66 -7.00
C MET A 8 23.15 -25.66 -7.48
N ASP A 9 23.30 -26.16 -8.70
CA ASP A 9 22.48 -27.26 -9.21
C ASP A 9 22.95 -28.57 -8.58
N ASP A 10 22.17 -29.05 -7.61
CA ASP A 10 22.42 -30.27 -6.84
C ASP A 10 22.48 -31.52 -7.74
N ARG A 11 21.85 -31.50 -8.91
CA ARG A 11 21.92 -32.60 -9.90
C ARG A 11 23.31 -32.80 -10.48
N ASN A 12 24.20 -31.81 -10.37
CA ASN A 12 25.61 -31.97 -10.75
C ASN A 12 26.43 -32.78 -9.73
N MET A 13 25.85 -33.11 -8.57
CA MET A 13 26.44 -33.90 -7.50
C MET A 13 27.81 -33.37 -7.04
N LEU A 14 27.96 -32.05 -6.95
CA LEU A 14 29.24 -31.42 -6.58
C LEU A 14 29.65 -31.78 -5.15
N LEU A 15 28.67 -31.79 -4.23
CA LEU A 15 28.86 -32.20 -2.84
C LEU A 15 29.45 -33.61 -2.76
N GLU A 16 28.83 -34.56 -3.46
CA GLU A 16 29.25 -35.96 -3.50
C GLU A 16 30.62 -36.10 -4.15
N LYS A 17 30.91 -35.34 -5.22
CA LYS A 17 32.25 -35.32 -5.85
C LYS A 17 33.34 -34.84 -4.90
N VAL A 18 33.07 -33.86 -4.05
CA VAL A 18 34.01 -33.40 -3.01
C VAL A 18 34.20 -34.48 -1.94
N VAL A 19 33.12 -35.14 -1.51
CA VAL A 19 33.22 -36.28 -0.57
C VAL A 19 34.01 -37.43 -1.17
N VAL A 20 33.82 -37.73 -2.47
CA VAL A 20 34.61 -38.73 -3.22
C VAL A 20 36.09 -38.40 -3.22
N LEU A 21 36.44 -37.14 -3.49
CA LEU A 21 37.82 -36.69 -3.41
C LEU A 21 38.40 -36.87 -2.00
N LEU A 22 37.65 -36.46 -0.96
CA LEU A 22 38.10 -36.53 0.43
C LEU A 22 38.36 -37.98 0.89
N TYR A 23 37.48 -38.93 0.59
CA TYR A 23 37.70 -40.33 0.99
C TYR A 23 38.77 -41.05 0.14
N SER A 24 39.12 -40.50 -1.04
CA SER A 24 40.14 -41.06 -1.93
C SER A 24 41.56 -40.61 -1.58
N LEU A 25 41.73 -39.65 -0.67
CA LEU A 25 43.04 -39.16 -0.22
C LEU A 25 43.61 -40.04 0.91
N PRO A 26 44.96 -40.17 1.02
CA PRO A 26 45.59 -40.85 2.15
C PRO A 26 45.22 -40.20 3.49
N PRO A 27 45.02 -40.99 4.58
CA PRO A 27 44.62 -40.47 5.89
C PRO A 27 45.57 -39.42 6.50
N ASP A 28 46.85 -39.44 6.09
CA ASP A 28 47.92 -38.55 6.54
C ASP A 28 48.16 -37.35 5.60
N SER A 29 47.29 -37.13 4.61
CA SER A 29 47.41 -36.03 3.64
C SER A 29 47.14 -34.64 4.28
N PRO A 30 48.11 -33.71 4.26
CA PRO A 30 47.88 -32.33 4.71
C PRO A 30 46.86 -31.57 3.86
N VAL A 31 46.80 -31.89 2.56
CA VAL A 31 45.81 -31.35 1.62
C VAL A 31 44.42 -31.90 1.95
N GLY A 32 44.31 -33.19 2.26
CA GLY A 32 43.06 -33.81 2.69
C GLY A 32 42.50 -33.16 3.96
N THR A 33 43.35 -32.93 4.96
CA THR A 33 42.97 -32.23 6.20
C THR A 33 42.47 -30.81 5.93
N SER A 34 43.16 -30.06 5.06
CA SER A 34 42.77 -28.69 4.72
C SER A 34 41.44 -28.63 3.96
N LEU A 35 41.23 -29.53 2.99
CA LEU A 35 39.98 -29.65 2.25
C LEU A 35 38.82 -30.09 3.14
N GLN A 36 39.05 -31.03 4.06
CA GLN A 36 38.06 -31.48 5.02
C GLN A 36 37.64 -30.34 5.95
N ASN A 37 38.59 -29.57 6.49
CA ASN A 37 38.28 -28.42 7.35
C ASN A 37 37.49 -27.34 6.59
N LEU A 38 37.85 -27.07 5.32
CA LEU A 38 37.09 -26.16 4.48
C LEU A 38 35.67 -26.68 4.22
N PHE A 39 35.54 -27.97 3.92
CA PHE A 39 34.26 -28.62 3.69
C PHE A 39 33.35 -28.59 4.93
N ILE A 40 33.88 -28.94 6.10
CA ILE A 40 33.18 -28.83 7.38
C ILE A 40 32.77 -27.38 7.63
N ARG A 41 33.63 -26.40 7.34
CA ARG A 41 33.29 -24.98 7.48
C ARG A 41 32.12 -24.58 6.60
N VAL A 42 32.09 -25.00 5.34
CA VAL A 42 30.94 -24.73 4.44
C VAL A 42 29.65 -25.35 5.01
N LEU A 43 29.68 -26.63 5.37
CA LEU A 43 28.52 -27.31 5.96
C LEU A 43 28.08 -26.68 7.29
N TRP A 44 29.04 -26.22 8.09
CA TRP A 44 28.76 -25.50 9.33
C TRP A 44 28.08 -24.17 9.00
N ASP A 45 28.63 -23.37 8.09
CA ASP A 45 28.11 -22.05 7.75
C ASP A 45 26.72 -22.08 7.06
N ASP A 46 26.29 -23.23 6.53
CA ASP A 46 24.95 -23.43 5.94
C ASP A 46 23.79 -23.32 6.95
N ILE A 47 24.04 -23.64 8.23
CA ILE A 47 23.02 -23.59 9.29
C ILE A 47 23.29 -22.42 10.24
N PRO A 48 22.36 -21.45 10.38
CA PRO A 48 22.49 -20.34 11.32
C PRO A 48 22.60 -20.83 12.77
N LYS A 49 23.54 -20.27 13.53
CA LYS A 49 23.77 -20.61 14.95
C LYS A 49 24.01 -19.33 15.75
N PRO A 50 23.28 -19.10 16.86
CA PRO A 50 22.06 -19.81 17.28
C PRO A 50 20.92 -19.65 16.24
N PRO A 51 19.84 -20.46 16.30
CA PRO A 51 18.73 -20.31 15.36
C PRO A 51 18.12 -18.91 15.47
N ALA A 52 17.83 -18.28 14.34
CA ALA A 52 17.41 -16.88 14.32
C ALA A 52 16.01 -16.61 14.91
N THR A 53 15.16 -17.63 14.96
CA THR A 53 13.81 -17.55 15.52
C THR A 53 13.40 -18.87 16.15
N LEU A 54 12.35 -18.84 16.98
CA LEU A 54 11.76 -19.99 17.65
C LEU A 54 10.27 -20.07 17.34
N VAL A 55 9.76 -21.28 17.12
CA VAL A 55 8.32 -21.53 16.93
C VAL A 55 7.55 -21.43 18.25
N GLY A 56 6.25 -21.13 18.18
CA GLY A 56 5.37 -21.07 19.35
C GLY A 56 5.30 -19.66 19.97
N GLN A 57 5.71 -19.52 21.23
CA GLN A 57 5.49 -18.30 22.03
C GLN A 57 6.18 -17.03 21.50
N TYR A 58 7.06 -17.13 20.51
CA TYR A 58 7.85 -16.01 19.97
C TYR A 58 7.31 -15.46 18.64
N GLN A 59 6.08 -15.83 18.27
CA GLN A 59 5.41 -15.42 17.02
C GLN A 59 5.02 -13.93 16.98
N TYR A 60 4.87 -13.30 18.14
CA TYR A 60 4.34 -11.94 18.27
C TYR A 60 5.28 -11.03 19.05
N ARG A 61 5.19 -9.73 18.78
CA ARG A 61 5.83 -8.69 19.60
C ARG A 61 5.15 -8.64 20.98
N GLU A 62 5.94 -8.75 22.04
CA GLU A 62 5.45 -8.51 23.41
C GLU A 62 5.04 -7.04 23.60
N ALA A 63 4.25 -6.77 24.63
CA ALA A 63 3.69 -5.43 24.85
C ALA A 63 4.76 -4.37 25.15
N ASP A 64 5.83 -4.77 25.84
CA ASP A 64 7.00 -3.97 26.20
C ASP A 64 8.17 -4.12 25.21
N GLY A 65 7.99 -4.89 24.12
CA GLY A 65 9.05 -5.15 23.15
C GLY A 65 10.09 -6.20 23.60
N SER A 66 9.94 -6.79 24.78
CA SER A 66 10.78 -7.91 25.23
C SER A 66 10.67 -9.13 24.29
N LYS A 67 11.62 -10.06 24.39
CA LYS A 67 11.70 -11.32 23.62
C LYS A 67 11.78 -11.12 22.10
N ASN A 68 12.09 -9.92 21.63
CA ASN A 68 12.45 -9.71 20.22
C ASN A 68 13.69 -10.54 19.89
N ASN A 69 14.73 -10.46 20.71
CA ASN A 69 15.81 -11.45 20.73
C ASN A 69 15.43 -12.62 21.66
N PRO A 70 15.26 -13.86 21.15
CA PRO A 70 14.87 -15.00 21.99
C PRO A 70 15.94 -15.45 23.00
N PHE A 71 17.20 -15.05 22.83
CA PHE A 71 18.33 -15.43 23.68
C PHE A 71 18.76 -14.34 24.66
N ILE A 72 18.31 -13.09 24.44
CA ILE A 72 18.49 -11.97 25.36
C ILE A 72 17.12 -11.27 25.49
N PRO A 73 16.18 -11.84 26.26
CA PRO A 73 14.79 -11.40 26.28
C PRO A 73 14.58 -9.92 26.62
N GLU A 74 15.40 -9.35 27.52
CA GLU A 74 15.27 -7.96 27.96
C GLU A 74 15.92 -6.95 27.00
N LEU A 75 16.62 -7.42 25.96
CA LEU A 75 17.32 -6.52 25.03
C LEU A 75 16.31 -5.63 24.31
N GLY A 76 16.40 -4.33 24.55
CA GLY A 76 15.52 -3.34 23.93
C GLY A 76 14.10 -3.31 24.48
N ALA A 77 13.81 -3.98 25.59
CA ALA A 77 12.52 -3.87 26.26
C ALA A 77 12.28 -2.45 26.80
N ALA A 78 11.02 -2.06 26.93
CA ALA A 78 10.62 -0.83 27.61
C ALA A 78 10.99 -0.87 29.10
N GLY A 79 11.23 0.30 29.70
CA GLY A 79 11.61 0.42 31.10
C GLY A 79 13.07 0.03 31.36
N GLN A 80 13.95 0.16 30.36
CA GLN A 80 15.39 -0.11 30.47
C GLN A 80 16.21 1.18 30.42
N PRO A 81 17.41 1.23 31.03
CA PRO A 81 18.30 2.37 30.91
C PRO A 81 18.77 2.59 29.47
N TYR A 82 18.98 3.83 29.05
CA TYR A 82 19.61 4.12 27.76
C TYR A 82 20.98 3.46 27.63
N ALA A 83 21.25 2.90 26.45
CA ALA A 83 22.58 2.46 26.10
C ALA A 83 23.54 3.65 25.94
N ARG A 84 24.84 3.35 25.85
CA ARG A 84 25.88 4.31 25.49
C ARG A 84 26.59 3.80 24.24
N THR A 85 26.67 4.64 23.21
CA THR A 85 27.39 4.29 21.98
C THR A 85 28.84 4.77 22.04
N THR A 86 29.09 5.94 22.62
CA THR A 86 30.42 6.57 22.62
C THR A 86 30.89 6.83 24.05
N PRO A 87 32.05 6.29 24.46
CA PRO A 87 32.64 6.64 25.74
C PRO A 87 33.08 8.11 25.74
N ASN A 88 32.88 8.79 26.86
CA ASN A 88 33.46 10.11 27.11
C ASN A 88 34.84 9.90 27.76
N LEU A 89 35.89 10.18 27.02
CA LEU A 89 37.29 10.08 27.39
C LEU A 89 37.97 11.46 27.45
N HIS A 90 37.46 12.44 26.70
CA HIS A 90 37.95 13.81 26.70
C HIS A 90 37.66 14.50 28.03
N PRO A 91 38.69 15.01 28.74
CA PRO A 91 38.47 15.73 29.99
C PRO A 91 37.90 17.13 29.70
N PHE A 92 36.57 17.25 29.81
CA PHE A 92 35.92 18.57 29.76
C PHE A 92 36.46 19.52 30.86
N PRO A 93 36.46 20.84 30.62
CA PRO A 93 36.79 21.83 31.63
C PRO A 93 35.88 21.71 32.85
N GLU A 94 36.40 22.05 34.03
CA GLU A 94 35.64 21.99 35.30
C GLU A 94 34.35 22.84 35.28
N SER A 95 34.33 23.89 34.46
CA SER A 95 33.17 24.77 34.27
C SER A 95 32.84 24.92 32.80
N LEU A 96 31.82 24.19 32.35
CA LEU A 96 31.23 24.38 31.03
C LEU A 96 30.33 25.63 31.01
N PRO A 97 30.09 26.22 29.82
CA PRO A 97 29.17 27.35 29.68
C PRO A 97 27.76 27.01 30.15
N ASP A 98 27.06 27.96 30.77
CA ASP A 98 25.66 27.80 31.16
C ASP A 98 24.76 27.38 29.96
N VAL A 99 23.87 26.41 30.16
CA VAL A 99 23.04 25.84 29.08
C VAL A 99 22.10 26.87 28.45
N ALA A 100 21.55 27.77 29.26
CA ALA A 100 20.69 28.85 28.77
C ALA A 100 21.46 29.81 27.87
N THR A 101 22.67 30.18 28.30
CA THR A 101 23.60 31.00 27.52
C THR A 101 23.97 30.34 26.19
N VAL A 102 24.24 29.02 26.19
CA VAL A 102 24.50 28.25 24.97
C VAL A 102 23.30 28.30 24.03
N PHE A 103 22.09 28.04 24.53
CA PHE A 103 20.88 28.07 23.71
C PHE A 103 20.66 29.46 23.10
N ASP A 104 20.67 30.51 23.92
CA ASP A 104 20.36 31.87 23.50
C ASP A 104 21.37 32.40 22.48
N SER A 105 22.63 31.97 22.58
CA SER A 105 23.72 32.45 21.72
C SER A 105 23.85 31.65 20.40
N LEU A 106 23.61 30.35 20.43
CA LEU A 106 23.89 29.44 19.31
C LEU A 106 22.64 28.79 18.68
N MET A 107 21.54 28.63 19.42
CA MET A 107 20.43 27.75 19.02
C MET A 107 19.11 28.50 18.77
N ARG A 108 18.81 29.55 19.54
CA ARG A 108 17.58 30.35 19.45
C ARG A 108 17.37 30.88 18.03
N ARG A 109 16.18 30.64 17.47
CA ARG A 109 15.81 31.02 16.10
C ARG A 109 15.80 32.53 15.93
N ASP A 110 16.63 33.02 15.01
CA ASP A 110 16.66 34.43 14.61
C ASP A 110 15.52 34.77 13.64
N LYS A 111 15.32 33.91 12.64
CA LYS A 111 14.26 33.99 11.64
C LYS A 111 13.91 32.59 11.15
N PHE A 112 12.66 32.41 10.73
CA PHE A 112 12.28 31.18 10.05
C PHE A 112 12.94 31.10 8.67
N VAL A 113 13.61 29.98 8.41
CA VAL A 113 14.20 29.66 7.11
C VAL A 113 13.53 28.38 6.61
N PRO A 114 12.78 28.41 5.50
CA PRO A 114 12.18 27.22 4.92
C PRO A 114 13.22 26.16 4.58
N HIS A 115 12.86 24.89 4.75
CA HIS A 115 13.72 23.76 4.43
C HIS A 115 14.16 23.80 2.96
N PRO A 116 15.47 23.69 2.64
CA PRO A 116 15.99 23.92 1.29
C PRO A 116 15.44 22.94 0.24
N SER A 117 15.14 21.71 0.65
CA SER A 117 14.51 20.70 -0.20
C SER A 117 12.98 20.81 -0.33
N GLY A 118 12.34 21.79 0.33
CA GLY A 118 10.88 21.92 0.34
C GLY A 118 10.15 20.77 1.02
N ILE A 119 10.79 20.14 2.02
CA ILE A 119 10.21 19.09 2.84
C ILE A 119 9.01 19.66 3.60
N SER A 120 7.91 18.92 3.58
CA SER A 120 6.69 19.29 4.31
C SER A 120 6.78 18.93 5.80
N SER A 121 5.98 19.57 6.65
CA SER A 121 5.83 19.21 8.07
C SER A 121 5.38 17.75 8.26
N MET A 122 4.65 17.18 7.31
CA MET A 122 4.26 15.75 7.33
C MET A 122 5.45 14.79 7.48
N LEU A 123 6.62 15.11 6.92
CA LEU A 123 7.81 14.28 7.11
C LEU A 123 8.22 14.26 8.59
N PHE A 124 8.16 15.41 9.26
CA PHE A 124 8.50 15.51 10.68
C PHE A 124 7.39 14.97 11.58
N ALA A 125 6.13 14.99 11.15
CA ALA A 125 5.06 14.21 11.79
C ALA A 125 5.36 12.70 11.78
N MET A 126 5.90 12.18 10.67
CA MET A 126 6.38 10.80 10.60
C MET A 126 7.62 10.58 11.49
N ALA A 127 8.55 11.53 11.52
CA ALA A 127 9.71 11.49 12.42
C ALA A 127 9.29 11.43 13.90
N VAL A 128 8.24 12.15 14.30
CA VAL A 128 7.66 12.09 15.65
C VAL A 128 7.14 10.69 15.96
N LEU A 129 6.43 10.03 15.04
CA LEU A 129 5.98 8.65 15.27
C LEU A 129 7.15 7.67 15.42
N ILE A 130 8.21 7.83 14.62
CA ILE A 130 9.42 7.03 14.70
C ILE A 130 10.09 7.21 16.06
N THR A 131 10.39 8.45 16.43
CA THR A 131 11.15 8.76 17.66
C THR A 131 10.34 8.46 18.91
N HIS A 132 9.01 8.67 18.90
CA HIS A 132 8.15 8.31 20.03
C HIS A 132 7.87 6.82 20.14
N SER A 133 8.19 6.03 19.11
CA SER A 133 8.20 4.56 19.24
C SER A 133 9.41 4.06 20.02
N ILE A 134 10.51 4.83 20.05
CA ILE A 134 11.79 4.39 20.63
C ILE A 134 12.33 5.24 21.79
N PHE A 135 11.77 6.44 22.03
CA PHE A 135 12.22 7.37 23.06
C PHE A 135 11.06 7.92 23.89
N VAL A 136 10.97 7.46 25.13
CA VAL A 136 10.14 8.06 26.19
C VAL A 136 10.99 8.11 27.46
N THR A 137 11.77 9.18 27.61
CA THR A 137 12.61 9.40 28.80
C THR A 137 11.73 9.57 30.04
N ASP A 138 12.03 8.85 31.12
CA ASP A 138 11.37 9.04 32.42
C ASP A 138 11.68 10.44 32.98
N HIS A 139 10.72 11.08 33.64
CA HIS A 139 10.87 12.46 34.14
C HIS A 139 11.58 12.56 35.50
N GLU A 140 11.64 11.48 36.27
CA GLU A 140 12.28 11.38 37.58
C GLU A 140 13.71 10.82 37.47
N ASP A 141 13.89 9.74 36.71
CA ASP A 141 15.17 9.15 36.36
C ASP A 141 15.42 9.22 34.85
N LEU A 142 16.06 10.31 34.42
CA LEU A 142 16.39 10.56 33.02
C LEU A 142 17.24 9.46 32.36
N ASN A 143 17.82 8.52 33.11
CA ASN A 143 18.54 7.38 32.52
C ASN A 143 17.59 6.34 31.90
N MET A 144 16.32 6.30 32.33
CA MET A 144 15.37 5.27 31.94
C MET A 144 14.58 5.65 30.69
N ASN A 145 14.40 4.67 29.81
CA ASN A 145 13.54 4.76 28.64
C ASN A 145 12.29 3.90 28.84
N HIS A 146 11.12 4.53 28.93
CA HIS A 146 9.82 3.85 29.01
C HIS A 146 9.30 3.34 27.67
N ALA A 147 9.96 3.67 26.56
CA ALA A 147 9.69 3.05 25.27
C ALA A 147 10.57 1.82 25.05
N SER A 148 10.09 0.87 24.24
CA SER A 148 10.96 -0.17 23.71
C SER A 148 12.00 0.42 22.76
N SER A 149 13.06 -0.30 22.44
CA SER A 149 14.07 0.11 21.45
C SER A 149 13.72 -0.33 20.02
N TYR A 150 12.44 -0.58 19.74
CA TYR A 150 11.93 -1.15 18.48
C TYR A 150 10.90 -0.23 17.82
N LEU A 151 10.82 -0.25 16.48
CA LEU A 151 9.80 0.47 15.73
C LEU A 151 8.46 -0.30 15.76
N ASP A 152 7.88 -0.42 16.94
CA ASP A 152 6.73 -1.29 17.22
C ASP A 152 5.39 -0.54 17.28
N LEU A 153 5.38 0.73 16.83
CA LEU A 153 4.22 1.62 16.86
C LEU A 153 3.64 1.78 18.29
N SER A 154 4.48 1.76 19.33
CA SER A 154 4.05 2.02 20.71
C SER A 154 3.25 3.32 20.93
N PRO A 155 3.34 4.39 20.10
CA PRO A 155 2.41 5.51 20.23
C PRO A 155 0.94 5.12 20.04
N ILE A 156 0.67 4.10 19.23
CA ILE A 156 -0.67 3.55 19.02
C ILE A 156 -0.98 2.46 20.05
N TYR A 157 -0.06 1.53 20.27
CA TYR A 157 -0.33 0.31 21.06
C TYR A 157 0.01 0.42 22.54
N GLY A 158 0.89 1.33 22.94
CA GLY A 158 1.44 1.42 24.29
C GLY A 158 2.74 0.64 24.48
N ASN A 159 3.41 0.89 25.59
CA ASN A 159 4.73 0.36 25.95
C ASN A 159 4.67 -0.79 26.97
N ASN A 160 3.48 -1.22 27.37
CA ASN A 160 3.27 -2.32 28.31
C ASN A 160 1.84 -2.89 28.15
N GLN A 161 1.57 -4.01 28.82
CA GLN A 161 0.28 -4.70 28.71
C GLN A 161 -0.90 -3.85 29.20
N ALA A 162 -0.71 -3.08 30.28
CA ALA A 162 -1.77 -2.26 30.84
C ALA A 162 -2.22 -1.14 29.88
N GLU A 163 -1.27 -0.54 29.17
CA GLU A 163 -1.55 0.43 28.11
C GLU A 163 -2.24 -0.20 26.90
N GLN A 164 -1.79 -1.39 26.47
CA GLN A 164 -2.44 -2.15 25.39
C GLN A 164 -3.89 -2.48 25.72
N ASP A 165 -4.18 -2.89 26.96
CA ASP A 165 -5.54 -3.26 27.36
C ASP A 165 -6.49 -2.05 27.37
N LYS A 166 -5.98 -0.82 27.58
CA LYS A 166 -6.80 0.41 27.53
C LYS A 166 -7.31 0.72 26.11
N ILE A 167 -6.60 0.31 25.07
CA ILE A 167 -6.93 0.62 23.68
C ILE A 167 -7.67 -0.53 22.96
N ARG A 168 -7.67 -1.74 23.54
CA ARG A 168 -8.30 -2.93 22.96
C ARG A 168 -9.79 -3.01 23.23
N THR A 169 -10.53 -3.46 22.22
CA THR A 169 -11.95 -3.83 22.38
C THR A 169 -12.12 -5.23 22.98
N HIS A 170 -11.06 -6.05 22.93
CA HIS A 170 -11.07 -7.48 23.22
C HIS A 170 -12.07 -8.29 22.37
N VAL A 171 -12.40 -7.77 21.17
CA VAL A 171 -13.26 -8.43 20.20
C VAL A 171 -12.57 -8.47 18.84
N GLN A 172 -12.34 -9.68 18.32
CA GLN A 172 -11.74 -9.95 17.00
C GLN A 172 -10.41 -9.23 16.73
N GLY A 173 -9.65 -8.94 17.78
CA GLY A 173 -8.37 -8.28 17.68
C GLY A 173 -8.44 -6.78 17.38
N GLU A 174 -9.62 -6.16 17.42
CA GLU A 174 -9.79 -4.74 17.12
C GLU A 174 -9.40 -3.84 18.31
N ILE A 175 -8.93 -2.63 17.98
CA ILE A 175 -8.73 -1.51 18.91
C ILE A 175 -9.88 -0.51 18.77
N TYR A 176 -10.13 0.31 19.79
CA TYR A 176 -11.17 1.34 19.71
C TYR A 176 -10.91 2.30 18.53
N PRO A 177 -11.95 2.71 17.77
CA PRO A 177 -11.77 3.56 16.60
C PRO A 177 -11.07 4.88 16.92
N ASP A 178 -10.04 5.20 16.14
CA ASP A 178 -9.26 6.44 16.27
C ASP A 178 -8.69 6.68 17.68
N VAL A 179 -8.28 5.61 18.37
CA VAL A 179 -7.61 5.67 19.67
C VAL A 179 -6.12 5.42 19.50
N LEU A 180 -5.33 6.16 20.28
CA LEU A 180 -3.87 6.07 20.37
C LEU A 180 -3.52 5.96 21.86
N SER A 181 -2.59 5.08 22.22
CA SER A 181 -2.18 4.90 23.62
C SER A 181 -1.44 6.10 24.19
N SER A 182 -0.55 6.71 23.40
CA SER A 182 0.32 7.78 23.88
C SER A 182 -0.42 9.11 24.04
N ASN A 183 -0.58 9.56 25.29
CA ASN A 183 -0.96 10.94 25.61
C ASN A 183 0.08 11.94 25.08
N ARG A 184 1.38 11.61 25.17
CA ARG A 184 2.48 12.47 24.74
C ARG A 184 2.40 12.82 23.25
N LEU A 185 1.88 11.93 22.41
CA LEU A 185 1.68 12.21 20.99
C LEU A 185 0.67 13.35 20.76
N PHE A 186 -0.33 13.52 21.63
CA PHE A 186 -1.29 14.64 21.58
C PHE A 186 -0.68 15.98 22.00
N LEU A 187 0.52 15.95 22.59
CA LEU A 187 1.31 17.13 22.92
C LEU A 187 2.28 17.51 21.79
N MET A 188 2.30 16.72 20.71
CA MET A 188 3.05 16.98 19.48
C MET A 188 2.12 17.59 18.43
N SER A 189 2.67 17.96 17.26
CA SER A 189 1.88 18.64 16.23
C SER A 189 0.62 17.86 15.84
N PRO A 190 -0.49 18.55 15.50
CA PRO A 190 -1.72 17.91 15.03
C PRO A 190 -1.49 16.91 13.87
N GLY A 191 -0.50 17.20 13.02
CA GLY A 191 -0.09 16.29 11.93
C GLY A 191 0.39 14.93 12.42
N ALA A 192 1.16 14.88 13.52
CA ALA A 192 1.64 13.63 14.11
C ALA A 192 0.49 12.78 14.68
N VAL A 193 -0.48 13.43 15.34
CA VAL A 193 -1.70 12.74 15.82
C VAL A 193 -2.50 12.20 14.64
N ALA A 194 -2.78 13.02 13.62
CA ALA A 194 -3.54 12.62 12.43
C ALA A 194 -2.89 11.45 11.68
N LEU A 195 -1.56 11.44 11.56
CA LEU A 195 -0.82 10.34 10.98
C LEU A 195 -0.86 9.09 11.87
N GLY A 196 -0.78 9.23 13.19
CA GLY A 196 -0.99 8.12 14.13
C GLY A 196 -2.37 7.48 13.98
N LEU A 197 -3.42 8.30 13.79
CA LEU A 197 -4.78 7.83 13.54
C LEU A 197 -4.91 7.03 12.24
N LEU A 198 -4.14 7.37 11.18
CA LEU A 198 -4.08 6.57 9.95
C LEU A 198 -3.62 5.13 10.24
N PHE A 199 -2.57 4.96 11.05
CA PHE A 199 -2.10 3.63 11.46
C PHE A 199 -3.08 2.94 12.42
N SER A 200 -3.75 3.67 13.32
CA SER A 200 -4.82 3.12 14.16
C SER A 200 -5.96 2.53 13.33
N ARG A 201 -6.43 3.26 12.30
CA ARG A 201 -7.43 2.76 11.34
C ARG A 201 -6.92 1.55 10.55
N ASN A 202 -5.64 1.57 10.15
CA ASN A 202 -5.04 0.45 9.44
C ASN A 202 -5.01 -0.84 10.26
N HIS A 203 -4.79 -0.76 11.58
CA HIS A 203 -4.88 -1.93 12.46
C HIS A 203 -6.23 -2.63 12.36
N ASN A 204 -7.32 -1.89 12.53
CA ASN A 204 -8.68 -2.45 12.48
C ASN A 204 -9.03 -2.98 11.08
N TRP A 205 -8.54 -2.34 10.03
CA TRP A 205 -8.68 -2.87 8.66
C TRP A 205 -7.95 -4.21 8.50
N ILE A 206 -6.72 -4.33 9.00
CA ILE A 206 -5.94 -5.58 8.96
C ILE A 206 -6.65 -6.69 9.76
N ALA A 207 -7.09 -6.41 10.99
CA ALA A 207 -7.77 -7.37 11.85
C ALA A 207 -9.01 -7.97 11.15
N LYS A 208 -9.83 -7.12 10.54
CA LYS A 208 -10.98 -7.54 9.73
C LYS A 208 -10.56 -8.36 8.52
N LYS A 209 -9.49 -7.93 7.83
CA LYS A 209 -9.01 -8.61 6.62
C LYS A 209 -8.43 -9.99 6.90
N LEU A 210 -7.81 -10.19 8.07
CA LEU A 210 -7.35 -11.50 8.53
C LEU A 210 -8.50 -12.50 8.68
N VAL A 211 -9.62 -12.07 9.26
CA VAL A 211 -10.84 -12.89 9.37
C VAL A 211 -11.53 -13.08 8.02
N GLU A 212 -11.53 -12.06 7.16
CA GLU A 212 -12.13 -12.15 5.82
C GLU A 212 -11.38 -13.12 4.89
N VAL A 213 -10.04 -13.02 4.87
CA VAL A 213 -9.18 -13.90 4.07
C VAL A 213 -9.12 -15.30 4.67
N ASN A 214 -9.09 -15.39 6.00
CA ASN A 214 -9.06 -16.62 6.79
C ASN A 214 -8.13 -17.71 6.20
N GLN A 215 -6.87 -17.36 5.97
CA GLN A 215 -5.92 -18.27 5.33
C GLN A 215 -5.85 -19.59 6.09
N ASN A 216 -6.03 -20.71 5.38
CA ASN A 216 -6.05 -22.06 5.93
C ASN A 216 -7.13 -22.31 7.02
N GLY A 217 -8.18 -21.49 7.10
CA GLY A 217 -9.24 -21.65 8.10
C GLY A 217 -8.76 -21.45 9.54
N GLN A 218 -7.77 -20.56 9.75
CA GLN A 218 -7.18 -20.28 11.07
C GLN A 218 -8.16 -19.71 12.09
N PHE A 219 -9.19 -19.00 11.63
CA PHE A 219 -10.17 -18.32 12.47
C PHE A 219 -11.56 -18.91 12.27
N LYS A 220 -12.34 -19.00 13.36
CA LYS A 220 -13.72 -19.48 13.34
C LYS A 220 -14.71 -18.32 13.46
N PRO A 221 -15.95 -18.47 12.96
CA PRO A 221 -17.01 -17.48 13.18
C PRO A 221 -17.22 -17.21 14.67
N LEU A 222 -17.29 -15.94 15.06
CA LEU A 222 -17.31 -15.51 16.47
C LEU A 222 -18.48 -16.13 17.28
N ASN A 223 -19.61 -16.36 16.62
CA ASN A 223 -20.81 -16.96 17.23
C ASN A 223 -20.68 -18.47 17.49
N THR A 224 -19.67 -19.14 16.93
CA THR A 224 -19.39 -20.58 17.16
C THR A 224 -18.39 -20.84 18.28
N LEU A 225 -17.77 -19.78 18.83
CA LEU A 225 -16.70 -19.88 19.80
C LEU A 225 -17.21 -19.79 21.23
N ASP A 226 -16.60 -20.55 22.14
CA ASP A 226 -16.74 -20.30 23.58
C ASP A 226 -15.91 -19.08 24.03
N ASP A 227 -16.07 -18.63 25.28
CA ASP A 227 -15.38 -17.42 25.75
C ASP A 227 -13.85 -17.55 25.83
N LYS A 228 -13.32 -18.77 26.01
CA LYS A 228 -11.87 -19.02 26.00
C LYS A 228 -11.34 -18.93 24.57
N GLU A 229 -12.04 -19.55 23.62
CA GLU A 229 -11.71 -19.48 22.19
C GLU A 229 -11.83 -18.05 21.66
N LYS A 230 -12.85 -17.29 22.07
CA LYS A 230 -12.99 -15.85 21.70
C LYS A 230 -11.78 -15.05 22.15
N ARG A 231 -11.34 -15.20 23.41
CA ARG A 231 -10.15 -14.50 23.93
C ARG A 231 -8.87 -14.91 23.21
N ALA A 232 -8.71 -16.21 22.92
CA ALA A 232 -7.54 -16.70 22.18
C ALA A 232 -7.50 -16.17 20.74
N GLN A 233 -8.65 -16.17 20.06
CA GLN A 233 -8.78 -15.63 18.70
C GLN A 233 -8.56 -14.12 18.67
N ASP A 234 -9.14 -13.37 19.62
CA ASP A 234 -8.90 -11.92 19.78
C ASP A 234 -7.41 -11.62 19.98
N HIS A 235 -6.75 -12.32 20.90
CA HIS A 235 -5.33 -12.16 21.15
C HIS A 235 -4.46 -12.47 19.92
N ALA A 236 -4.76 -13.55 19.20
CA ALA A 236 -4.04 -13.91 17.98
C ALA A 236 -4.24 -12.87 16.87
N LEU A 237 -5.48 -12.40 16.65
CA LEU A 237 -5.81 -11.39 15.65
C LEU A 237 -5.17 -10.05 15.97
N PHE A 238 -5.24 -9.57 17.22
CA PHE A 238 -4.64 -8.31 17.65
C PHE A 238 -3.14 -8.30 17.39
N ASN A 239 -2.44 -9.34 17.85
CA ASN A 239 -0.98 -9.38 17.74
C ASN A 239 -0.51 -9.57 16.29
N LEU A 240 -1.24 -10.37 15.50
CA LEU A 240 -0.95 -10.51 14.07
C LEU A 240 -1.20 -9.20 13.31
N ALA A 241 -2.31 -8.51 13.60
CA ALA A 241 -2.62 -7.20 13.03
C ALA A 241 -1.59 -6.14 13.43
N ARG A 242 -1.15 -6.13 14.70
CA ARG A 242 -0.04 -5.28 15.20
C ARG A 242 1.24 -5.52 14.40
N ASN A 243 1.69 -6.77 14.28
CA ASN A 243 2.90 -7.11 13.53
C ASN A 243 2.83 -6.64 12.06
N ILE A 244 1.71 -6.88 11.38
CA ILE A 244 1.48 -6.43 9.99
C ILE A 244 1.49 -4.90 9.90
N ASN A 245 0.90 -4.21 10.87
CA ASN A 245 0.86 -2.75 10.85
C ASN A 245 2.26 -2.14 11.12
N CYS A 246 3.09 -2.77 11.96
CA CYS A 246 4.49 -2.36 12.11
C CYS A 246 5.29 -2.58 10.82
N LEU A 247 5.01 -3.64 10.05
CA LEU A 247 5.60 -3.82 8.72
C LEU A 247 5.14 -2.73 7.74
N TRP A 248 3.88 -2.31 7.79
CA TRP A 248 3.41 -1.14 7.04
C TRP A 248 4.17 0.13 7.42
N PHE A 249 4.43 0.32 8.70
CA PHE A 249 5.21 1.46 9.19
C PHE A 249 6.66 1.43 8.67
N GLU A 250 7.32 0.27 8.72
CA GLU A 250 8.66 0.06 8.16
C GLU A 250 8.73 0.31 6.65
N GLU A 251 7.74 -0.20 5.90
CA GLU A 251 7.68 0.03 4.45
C GLU A 251 7.47 1.52 4.13
N VAL A 252 6.66 2.28 4.87
CA VAL A 252 6.57 3.73 4.65
C VAL A 252 7.89 4.43 5.00
N ILE A 253 8.61 3.96 6.03
CA ILE A 253 9.92 4.52 6.39
C ILE A 253 10.90 4.39 5.22
N PHE A 254 11.04 3.20 4.63
CA PHE A 254 12.02 3.00 3.56
C PHE A 254 11.50 3.41 2.19
N GLN A 255 10.24 3.19 1.87
CA GLN A 255 9.69 3.47 0.54
C GLN A 255 9.24 4.92 0.35
N ASP A 256 9.12 5.73 1.41
CA ASP A 256 8.73 7.14 1.30
C ASP A 256 9.68 8.07 2.08
N TYR A 257 9.82 7.85 3.39
CA TYR A 257 10.51 8.78 4.30
C TYR A 257 12.03 8.89 4.01
N ILE A 258 12.75 7.76 3.96
CA ILE A 258 14.19 7.72 3.64
C ILE A 258 14.47 8.24 2.23
N ARG A 259 13.55 8.03 1.27
CA ARG A 259 13.72 8.56 -0.09
C ARG A 259 13.73 10.08 -0.12
N VAL A 260 12.90 10.74 0.70
CA VAL A 260 12.93 12.20 0.83
C VAL A 260 14.18 12.67 1.58
N ILE A 261 14.61 11.95 2.63
CA ILE A 261 15.87 12.21 3.34
C ILE A 261 17.08 12.17 2.39
N LEU A 262 17.05 11.29 1.38
CA LEU A 262 18.10 11.13 0.38
C LEU A 262 17.81 11.90 -0.92
N ASN A 263 16.73 12.69 -1.00
CA ASN A 263 16.32 13.40 -2.23
C ASN A 263 16.08 12.47 -3.45
N VAL A 264 15.86 11.17 -3.25
CA VAL A 264 15.61 10.18 -4.31
C VAL A 264 14.22 10.39 -4.93
N ASN A 265 13.27 10.95 -4.18
CA ASN A 265 11.94 11.35 -4.66
C ASN A 265 11.96 12.39 -5.80
N ARG A 266 13.13 12.98 -6.07
CA ARG A 266 13.37 13.90 -7.20
C ARG A 266 13.71 13.18 -8.51
N THR A 267 13.73 11.85 -8.49
CA THR A 267 14.14 11.01 -9.62
C THR A 267 13.06 9.95 -9.92
N THR A 268 13.14 9.32 -11.08
CA THR A 268 12.31 8.15 -11.42
C THR A 268 12.90 6.83 -10.92
N SER A 269 13.98 6.86 -10.13
CA SER A 269 14.62 5.65 -9.61
C SER A 269 13.70 4.95 -8.63
N THR A 270 13.51 3.64 -8.78
CA THR A 270 12.73 2.82 -7.84
C THR A 270 13.61 2.25 -6.72
N TRP A 271 14.89 2.65 -6.66
CA TRP A 271 15.82 2.18 -5.64
C TRP A 271 15.47 2.76 -4.27
N SER A 272 15.50 1.92 -3.22
CA SER A 272 15.46 2.36 -1.83
C SER A 272 16.49 1.61 -0.98
N LEU A 273 16.95 2.24 0.10
CA LEU A 273 17.92 1.69 1.05
C LEU A 273 17.22 0.77 2.07
N VAL A 274 16.92 -0.47 1.69
CA VAL A 274 16.22 -1.44 2.56
C VAL A 274 17.21 -2.39 3.26
N PRO A 275 17.44 -2.31 4.58
CA PRO A 275 18.49 -3.05 5.29
C PRO A 275 18.08 -4.45 5.76
N THR A 276 16.90 -4.94 5.39
CA THR A 276 16.32 -6.21 5.89
C THR A 276 16.85 -7.45 5.17
N GLN A 277 17.38 -7.29 3.95
CA GLN A 277 17.80 -8.41 3.09
C GLN A 277 19.02 -9.16 3.64
N GLU A 278 19.12 -10.43 3.23
CA GLU A 278 20.29 -11.26 3.52
C GLU A 278 21.50 -10.78 2.73
N ILE A 279 22.64 -10.61 3.41
CA ILE A 279 23.90 -10.19 2.81
C ILE A 279 24.92 -11.29 3.09
N LYS A 280 25.28 -12.05 2.05
CA LYS A 280 26.29 -13.12 2.12
C LYS A 280 27.58 -12.63 1.47
N ALA A 281 28.69 -12.77 2.17
CA ALA A 281 30.02 -12.62 1.57
C ALA A 281 30.65 -13.99 1.36
N LEU A 282 31.41 -14.16 0.27
CA LEU A 282 32.23 -15.36 0.03
C LEU A 282 33.27 -15.59 1.13
N ILE A 283 33.71 -14.50 1.78
CA ILE A 283 34.68 -14.50 2.88
C ILE A 283 34.11 -13.59 3.97
N GLY A 284 33.99 -14.09 5.21
CA GLY A 284 33.48 -13.33 6.35
C GLY A 284 32.06 -13.68 6.81
N GLY A 285 31.41 -14.66 6.16
CA GLY A 285 30.10 -15.16 6.56
C GLY A 285 28.93 -14.24 6.21
N GLN A 286 27.80 -14.45 6.88
CA GLN A 286 26.59 -13.63 6.73
C GLN A 286 26.64 -12.43 7.66
N VAL A 287 26.34 -11.23 7.14
CA VAL A 287 26.15 -10.05 8.01
C VAL A 287 24.94 -10.30 8.92
N PRO A 288 25.08 -10.25 10.26
CA PRO A 288 23.99 -10.55 11.18
C PRO A 288 22.75 -9.66 10.96
N ARG A 289 21.58 -10.20 11.29
CA ARG A 289 20.29 -9.49 11.35
C ARG A 289 19.43 -10.15 12.44
N GLY A 290 18.37 -9.50 12.90
CA GLY A 290 17.48 -10.02 13.95
C GLY A 290 18.17 -10.23 15.30
N THR A 291 19.24 -9.49 15.59
CA THR A 291 20.06 -9.64 16.80
C THR A 291 19.56 -8.84 18.01
N GLY A 292 18.48 -8.07 17.84
CA GLY A 292 17.98 -7.08 18.78
C GLY A 292 18.61 -5.69 18.58
N ASN A 293 18.02 -4.69 19.22
CA ASN A 293 18.46 -3.30 19.21
C ASN A 293 18.33 -2.70 20.62
N HIS A 294 19.17 -1.74 20.99
CA HIS A 294 19.05 -0.97 22.23
C HIS A 294 19.46 0.47 21.97
N VAL A 295 18.52 1.40 22.02
CA VAL A 295 18.79 2.81 21.68
C VAL A 295 19.63 3.49 22.75
N SER A 296 20.49 4.42 22.34
CA SER A 296 21.42 5.11 23.22
C SER A 296 21.00 6.54 23.54
N ALA A 297 21.60 7.11 24.60
CA ALA A 297 21.42 8.51 24.95
C ALA A 297 21.94 9.45 23.85
N GLU A 298 23.02 9.09 23.15
CA GLU A 298 23.55 9.87 22.04
C GLU A 298 22.56 9.91 20.86
N PHE A 299 21.91 8.79 20.55
CA PHE A 299 20.88 8.76 19.52
C PHE A 299 19.60 9.48 19.95
N ASN A 300 19.24 9.50 21.24
CA ASN A 300 18.16 10.36 21.74
C ASN A 300 18.41 11.83 21.39
N ILE A 301 19.63 12.34 21.64
CA ILE A 301 20.04 13.70 21.30
C ILE A 301 20.02 13.91 19.77
N LEU A 302 20.53 12.95 19.02
CA LEU A 302 20.64 13.02 17.56
C LEU A 302 19.31 13.30 16.85
N TYR A 303 18.19 12.81 17.40
CA TYR A 303 16.85 12.97 16.82
C TYR A 303 16.10 14.24 17.28
N ARG A 304 16.73 15.16 18.03
CA ARG A 304 16.08 16.39 18.54
C ARG A 304 16.05 17.52 17.52
N TRP A 305 15.39 17.28 16.39
CA TRP A 305 15.37 18.19 15.24
C TRP A 305 14.40 19.36 15.40
N HIS A 306 14.41 20.04 16.54
CA HIS A 306 13.45 21.09 16.86
C HIS A 306 13.53 22.29 15.92
N MET A 307 14.66 22.52 15.24
CA MET A 307 14.78 23.56 14.20
C MET A 307 13.92 23.28 12.97
N ALA A 308 13.52 22.03 12.74
CA ALA A 308 12.73 21.65 11.58
C ALA A 308 11.23 21.88 11.74
N ILE A 309 10.77 22.29 12.94
CA ILE A 309 9.38 22.63 13.20
C ILE A 309 8.96 23.77 12.25
N SER A 310 7.82 23.61 11.58
CA SER A 310 7.29 24.62 10.66
C SER A 310 6.91 25.92 11.41
N ALA A 311 6.73 27.02 10.67
CA ALA A 311 6.27 28.26 11.27
C ALA A 311 4.87 28.09 11.93
N GLN A 312 3.98 27.37 11.25
CA GLN A 312 2.61 27.11 11.70
C GLN A 312 2.56 26.18 12.92
N ASP A 313 3.38 25.13 12.94
CA ASP A 313 3.49 24.25 14.11
C ASP A 313 4.14 24.98 15.29
N THR A 314 5.03 25.95 15.03
CA THR A 314 5.54 26.82 16.10
C THR A 314 4.40 27.65 16.71
N GLU A 315 3.62 28.35 15.88
CA GLU A 315 2.50 29.17 16.36
C GLU A 315 1.48 28.35 17.15
N TRP A 316 1.16 27.15 16.67
CA TRP A 316 0.30 26.22 17.38
C TRP A 316 0.89 25.85 18.76
N LEU A 317 2.16 25.45 18.81
CA LEU A 317 2.81 25.04 20.06
C LEU A 317 2.88 26.19 21.08
N GLU A 318 3.23 27.39 20.61
CA GLU A 318 3.20 28.61 21.44
C GLU A 318 1.80 28.86 22.02
N GLY A 319 0.75 28.66 21.24
CA GLY A 319 -0.64 28.76 21.69
C GLY A 319 -0.99 27.73 22.77
N GLU A 320 -0.55 26.47 22.60
CA GLU A 320 -0.77 25.40 23.59
C GLU A 320 -0.05 25.68 24.91
N VAL A 321 1.22 26.09 24.88
CA VAL A 321 1.98 26.44 26.08
C VAL A 321 1.34 27.62 26.82
N ARG A 322 0.87 28.65 26.08
CA ARG A 322 0.24 29.85 26.65
C ARG A 322 -1.08 29.60 27.37
N LYS A 323 -1.71 28.43 27.21
CA LYS A 323 -2.89 28.05 28.01
C LYS A 323 -2.55 27.82 29.48
N TRP A 324 -1.31 27.45 29.78
CA TRP A 324 -0.90 26.95 31.09
C TRP A 324 0.10 27.87 31.80
N THR A 325 0.81 28.71 31.07
CA THR A 325 1.72 29.70 31.64
C THR A 325 1.69 31.03 30.89
N SER A 326 1.83 32.13 31.63
CA SER A 326 2.03 33.47 31.08
C SER A 326 3.50 33.90 31.11
N VAL A 327 4.40 33.05 31.61
CA VAL A 327 5.84 33.34 31.68
C VAL A 327 6.38 33.42 30.24
N PRO A 328 7.18 34.46 29.92
CA PRO A 328 7.87 34.52 28.63
C PRO A 328 8.70 33.25 28.37
N PHE A 329 8.72 32.76 27.13
CA PHE A 329 9.38 31.49 26.79
C PHE A 329 10.88 31.48 27.15
N ASP A 330 11.56 32.62 27.04
CA ASP A 330 12.95 32.81 27.45
C ASP A 330 13.20 32.81 28.96
N GLN A 331 12.15 32.92 29.76
CA GLN A 331 12.20 32.95 31.23
C GLN A 331 11.59 31.72 31.89
N MET A 332 11.05 30.79 31.10
CA MET A 332 10.48 29.55 31.64
C MET A 332 11.52 28.73 32.39
N THR A 333 11.09 28.19 33.53
CA THR A 333 11.85 27.26 34.38
C THR A 333 11.40 25.82 34.15
N PRO A 334 12.14 24.81 34.66
CA PRO A 334 11.68 23.43 34.65
C PRO A 334 10.34 23.22 35.37
N ASP A 335 10.03 24.02 36.39
CA ASP A 335 8.75 23.95 37.10
C ASP A 335 7.61 24.49 36.22
N ASP A 336 7.85 25.53 35.41
CA ASP A 336 6.87 26.01 34.42
C ASP A 336 6.61 24.95 33.34
N LEU A 337 7.66 24.26 32.88
CA LEU A 337 7.51 23.16 31.92
C LEU A 337 6.71 22.00 32.53
N ARG A 338 6.95 21.64 33.79
CA ARG A 338 6.14 20.65 34.52
C ARG A 338 4.68 21.11 34.66
N ALA A 339 4.43 22.37 34.97
CA ALA A 339 3.07 22.91 35.04
C ALA A 339 2.32 22.85 33.70
N VAL A 340 3.00 23.14 32.59
CA VAL A 340 2.46 22.96 31.22
C VAL A 340 2.11 21.50 30.98
N TRP A 341 3.04 20.58 31.27
CA TRP A 341 2.84 19.15 31.11
C TRP A 341 1.66 18.61 31.93
N ASP A 342 1.60 18.96 33.22
CA ASP A 342 0.54 18.54 34.13
C ASP A 342 -0.82 19.11 33.72
N GLY A 343 -0.84 20.38 33.27
CA GLY A 343 -2.02 21.02 32.73
C GLY A 343 -2.57 20.28 31.50
N MET A 344 -1.72 20.05 30.51
CA MET A 344 -2.12 19.35 29.28
C MET A 344 -2.60 17.91 29.57
N ASN A 345 -1.93 17.18 30.46
CA ASN A 345 -2.39 15.84 30.86
C ASN A 345 -3.73 15.88 31.61
N LYS A 346 -3.94 16.88 32.46
CA LYS A 346 -5.22 17.05 33.14
C LYS A 346 -6.36 17.37 32.18
N GLU A 347 -6.11 18.14 31.12
CA GLU A 347 -7.10 18.42 30.07
C GLU A 347 -7.43 17.17 29.24
N LEU A 348 -6.41 16.38 28.87
CA LEU A 348 -6.60 15.12 28.14
C LEU A 348 -7.31 14.05 29.00
N GLY A 349 -6.98 13.96 30.28
CA GLY A 349 -7.43 12.92 31.20
C GLY A 349 -6.71 11.57 31.00
N ASP A 350 -7.26 10.52 31.60
CA ASP A 350 -6.63 9.18 31.64
C ASP A 350 -7.21 8.18 30.63
N ASP A 351 -8.36 8.50 30.02
CA ASP A 351 -9.08 7.61 29.11
C ASP A 351 -8.74 7.96 27.65
N PRO A 352 -7.90 7.17 26.96
CA PRO A 352 -7.44 7.50 25.60
C PRO A 352 -8.57 7.55 24.57
N ARG A 353 -9.74 6.97 24.88
CA ARG A 353 -10.94 7.04 24.04
C ARG A 353 -11.54 8.45 23.96
N LYS A 354 -11.18 9.33 24.89
CA LYS A 354 -11.67 10.71 24.98
C LYS A 354 -10.66 11.74 24.48
N PHE A 355 -9.42 11.35 24.18
CA PHE A 355 -8.39 12.30 23.76
C PHE A 355 -8.78 13.01 22.47
N THR A 356 -8.60 14.33 22.45
CA THR A 356 -8.90 15.22 21.32
C THR A 356 -7.68 16.04 20.94
N PHE A 357 -7.62 16.53 19.70
CA PHE A 357 -6.54 17.38 19.20
C PHE A 357 -7.09 18.44 18.25
N GLY A 358 -6.35 19.53 18.02
CA GLY A 358 -6.69 20.55 17.01
C GLY A 358 -8.05 21.24 17.20
N GLY A 359 -8.63 21.18 18.40
CA GLY A 359 -9.98 21.66 18.68
C GLY A 359 -11.11 20.78 18.12
N PHE A 360 -10.78 19.61 17.56
CA PHE A 360 -11.75 18.68 16.99
C PHE A 360 -12.51 17.90 18.07
N LYS A 361 -13.76 17.56 17.76
CA LYS A 361 -14.61 16.72 18.60
C LYS A 361 -14.76 15.35 18.00
N ARG A 362 -14.74 14.33 18.86
CA ARG A 362 -15.13 12.97 18.49
C ARG A 362 -16.63 12.86 18.25
N THR A 363 -17.00 11.92 17.39
CA THR A 363 -18.41 11.58 17.14
C THR A 363 -18.99 10.73 18.29
N GLY A 364 -20.28 10.38 18.21
CA GLY A 364 -20.97 9.62 19.25
C GLY A 364 -21.55 10.49 20.37
N LYS A 365 -22.59 9.99 21.05
CA LYS A 365 -23.27 10.75 22.12
C LYS A 365 -22.41 10.96 23.36
N ASP A 366 -21.45 10.06 23.57
CA ASP A 366 -20.49 10.03 24.66
C ASP A 366 -19.13 10.67 24.31
N GLY A 367 -18.96 11.12 23.06
CA GLY A 367 -17.69 11.67 22.57
C GLY A 367 -16.55 10.65 22.48
N MET A 368 -16.87 9.34 22.36
CA MET A 368 -15.88 8.26 22.23
C MET A 368 -15.84 7.63 20.84
N GLY A 369 -16.65 8.12 19.90
CA GLY A 369 -16.63 7.65 18.52
C GLY A 369 -15.36 8.07 17.76
N PRO A 370 -15.23 7.63 16.49
CA PRO A 370 -14.15 8.09 15.63
C PRO A 370 -14.22 9.59 15.36
N PHE A 371 -13.11 10.18 14.92
CA PHE A 371 -13.13 11.53 14.37
C PHE A 371 -13.80 11.54 13.00
N ARG A 372 -14.27 12.71 12.58
CA ARG A 372 -14.76 12.90 11.22
C ARG A 372 -13.56 12.85 10.27
N ASP A 373 -13.71 12.16 9.15
CA ASP A 373 -12.63 12.03 8.15
C ASP A 373 -12.12 13.40 7.68
N GLU A 374 -13.00 14.39 7.58
CA GLU A 374 -12.65 15.75 7.17
C GLU A 374 -11.69 16.46 8.13
N ASP A 375 -11.80 16.21 9.44
CA ASP A 375 -10.95 16.86 10.46
C ASP A 375 -9.52 16.31 10.35
N ILE A 376 -9.40 14.99 10.16
CA ILE A 376 -8.12 14.31 9.94
C ILE A 376 -7.53 14.74 8.59
N LEU A 377 -8.32 14.70 7.51
CA LEU A 377 -7.88 15.07 6.16
C LEU A 377 -7.42 16.52 6.06
N LYS A 378 -8.14 17.44 6.69
CA LYS A 378 -7.73 18.86 6.77
C LYS A 378 -6.37 18.98 7.44
N THR A 379 -6.16 18.27 8.55
CA THR A 379 -4.88 18.28 9.27
C THR A 379 -3.76 17.69 8.44
N LEU A 380 -3.99 16.55 7.79
CA LEU A 380 -3.00 15.91 6.92
C LEU A 380 -2.64 16.81 5.73
N THR A 381 -3.64 17.46 5.12
CA THR A 381 -3.46 18.37 3.99
C THR A 381 -2.59 19.57 4.39
N HIS A 382 -2.91 20.21 5.52
CA HIS A 382 -2.11 21.30 6.06
C HIS A 382 -0.66 20.87 6.34
N ALA A 383 -0.45 19.72 6.97
CA ALA A 383 0.90 19.21 7.26
C ALA A 383 1.70 18.92 5.97
N THR A 384 1.05 18.53 4.89
CA THR A 384 1.68 18.37 3.56
C THR A 384 1.98 19.72 2.89
N GLU A 385 1.17 20.75 3.10
CA GLU A 385 1.37 22.09 2.53
C GLU A 385 2.43 22.91 3.28
N TRP A 386 2.52 22.78 4.59
CA TRP A 386 3.44 23.56 5.42
C TRP A 386 4.86 23.09 5.23
N VAL A 387 5.76 24.02 4.87
CA VAL A 387 7.18 23.74 4.73
C VAL A 387 7.84 23.67 6.11
N ALA A 388 8.69 22.68 6.31
CA ALA A 388 9.50 22.53 7.52
C ALA A 388 10.56 23.64 7.62
N GLY A 389 11.15 23.80 8.81
CA GLY A 389 12.34 24.63 9.01
C GLY A 389 13.61 23.96 8.48
N ALA A 390 14.61 24.76 8.07
CA ALA A 390 15.92 24.26 7.69
C ALA A 390 16.76 23.87 8.92
N PHE A 391 17.60 22.83 8.77
CA PHE A 391 18.67 22.57 9.73
C PHE A 391 19.69 23.72 9.68
N LYS A 392 19.92 24.38 10.82
CA LYS A 392 20.95 25.42 10.99
C LYS A 392 21.12 25.77 12.47
N ALA A 393 22.30 26.29 12.81
CA ALA A 393 22.48 27.09 14.02
C ALA A 393 21.50 28.26 14.05
N ARG A 394 21.06 28.68 15.24
CA ARG A 394 20.02 29.70 15.45
C ARG A 394 18.75 29.40 14.63
N GLY A 395 18.29 28.15 14.71
CA GLY A 395 17.12 27.65 13.98
C GLY A 395 15.98 27.17 14.89
N ILE A 396 16.20 27.03 16.20
CA ILE A 396 15.24 26.39 17.10
C ILE A 396 14.23 27.41 17.66
N PRO A 397 12.91 27.18 17.52
CA PRO A 397 11.89 28.07 18.08
C PRO A 397 12.09 28.37 19.56
N GLU A 398 11.81 29.61 19.98
CA GLU A 398 12.01 30.03 21.37
C GLU A 398 11.18 29.22 22.38
N VAL A 399 9.96 28.80 22.01
CA VAL A 399 9.12 27.92 22.84
C VAL A 399 9.78 26.58 23.21
N MET A 400 10.76 26.13 22.41
CA MET A 400 11.51 24.89 22.68
C MET A 400 12.69 25.10 23.62
N ARG A 401 13.04 26.36 23.96
CA ARG A 401 14.24 26.70 24.74
C ARG A 401 14.38 25.89 26.02
N ILE A 402 13.34 25.83 26.84
CA ILE A 402 13.40 25.12 28.12
C ILE A 402 13.62 23.61 27.92
N ILE A 403 13.01 23.03 26.88
CA ILE A 403 13.15 21.61 26.53
C ILE A 403 14.59 21.29 26.11
N ASP A 404 15.18 22.13 25.25
CA ASP A 404 16.57 21.98 24.82
C ASP A 404 17.58 22.23 25.96
N CYS A 405 17.32 23.19 26.85
CA CYS A 405 18.16 23.43 28.03
C CYS A 405 18.17 22.22 28.98
N VAL A 406 17.00 21.65 29.28
CA VAL A 406 16.90 20.42 30.09
C VAL A 406 17.57 19.24 29.38
N GLY A 407 17.45 19.14 28.05
CA GLY A 407 18.13 18.13 27.26
C GLY A 407 19.66 18.25 27.31
N MET A 408 20.19 19.46 27.20
CA MET A 408 21.63 19.73 27.34
C MET A 408 22.13 19.42 28.76
N ASP A 409 21.37 19.79 29.79
CA ASP A 409 21.73 19.46 31.18
C ASP A 409 21.75 17.93 31.41
N ALA A 410 20.73 17.21 30.91
CA ALA A 410 20.69 15.75 30.98
C ALA A 410 21.90 15.10 30.28
N ALA A 411 22.26 15.60 29.09
CA ALA A 411 23.44 15.15 28.35
C ALA A 411 24.74 15.32 29.15
N ARG A 412 24.88 16.45 29.86
CA ARG A 412 26.05 16.75 30.72
C ARG A 412 26.07 15.90 31.98
N THR A 413 24.98 15.93 32.76
CA THR A 413 25.00 15.53 34.18
C THR A 413 24.54 14.10 34.41
N LYS A 414 23.55 13.63 33.64
CA LYS A 414 22.97 12.28 33.79
C LYS A 414 23.62 11.30 32.84
N TRP A 415 23.59 11.59 31.55
CA TRP A 415 24.10 10.68 30.52
C TRP A 415 25.61 10.80 30.33
N ARG A 416 26.22 11.93 30.70
CA ARG A 416 27.66 12.17 30.55
C ARG A 416 28.12 11.87 29.13
N CYS A 417 27.42 12.43 28.15
CA CYS A 417 27.69 12.21 26.74
C CYS A 417 29.11 12.65 26.37
N ALA A 418 29.64 12.07 25.31
CA ALA A 418 30.95 12.42 24.77
C ALA A 418 30.95 13.84 24.14
N SER A 419 32.12 14.35 23.80
CA SER A 419 32.25 15.52 22.93
C SER A 419 31.77 15.24 21.50
N LEU A 420 31.55 16.31 20.72
CA LEU A 420 31.24 16.16 19.30
C LEU A 420 32.36 15.42 18.56
N ASN A 421 33.63 15.72 18.85
CA ASN A 421 34.78 15.12 18.16
C ASN A 421 34.97 13.63 18.48
N GLU A 422 34.72 13.20 19.71
CA GLU A 422 34.71 11.77 20.05
C GLU A 422 33.57 11.02 19.34
N PHE A 423 32.38 11.63 19.25
CA PHE A 423 31.26 11.02 18.52
C PHE A 423 31.55 10.92 17.02
N ARG A 424 32.19 11.96 16.44
CA ARG A 424 32.67 11.93 15.05
C ARG A 424 33.69 10.82 14.82
N GLU A 425 34.69 10.71 15.70
CA GLU A 425 35.70 9.65 15.62
C GLU A 425 35.09 8.25 15.69
N MET A 426 34.12 8.03 16.59
CA MET A 426 33.38 6.76 16.69
C MET A 426 32.67 6.40 15.36
N LEU A 427 32.15 7.39 14.63
CA LEU A 427 31.52 7.20 13.32
C LEU A 427 32.52 7.04 12.16
N GLY A 428 33.83 7.15 12.45
CA GLY A 428 34.90 7.17 11.44
C GLY A 428 34.98 8.49 10.68
N LEU A 429 34.45 9.58 11.23
CA LEU A 429 34.55 10.93 10.67
C LEU A 429 35.82 11.63 11.19
N GLN A 430 36.36 12.53 10.38
CA GLN A 430 37.45 13.41 10.78
C GLN A 430 37.00 14.33 11.92
N LYS A 431 37.80 14.45 12.98
CA LYS A 431 37.59 15.43 14.06
C LYS A 431 37.73 16.85 13.51
N TYR A 432 36.94 17.78 14.02
CA TYR A 432 37.09 19.19 13.70
C TYR A 432 38.32 19.75 14.41
N GLU A 433 39.20 20.44 13.68
CA GLU A 433 40.41 21.07 14.21
C GLU A 433 40.15 22.51 14.69
N SER A 434 39.02 23.10 14.29
CA SER A 434 38.64 24.46 14.68
C SER A 434 37.12 24.69 14.63
N PHE A 435 36.65 25.72 15.31
CA PHE A 435 35.24 26.14 15.25
C PHE A 435 34.82 26.64 13.86
N ASP A 436 35.74 27.23 13.10
CA ASP A 436 35.50 27.68 11.73
C ASP A 436 35.27 26.51 10.76
N GLU A 437 35.89 25.35 11.02
CA GLU A 437 35.65 24.11 10.29
C GLU A 437 34.29 23.47 10.66
N TRP A 438 33.90 23.57 11.93
CA TRP A 438 32.61 23.04 12.41
C TRP A 438 31.41 23.85 11.88
N ASN A 439 31.53 25.17 11.84
CA ASN A 439 30.51 26.05 11.27
C ASN A 439 31.17 27.26 10.57
N PRO A 440 30.99 27.43 9.25
CA PRO A 440 31.70 28.46 8.49
C PRO A 440 31.19 29.89 8.75
N SER A 441 30.09 30.06 9.49
CA SER A 441 29.61 31.40 9.87
C SER A 441 30.55 32.00 10.93
N PRO A 442 31.26 33.10 10.62
CA PRO A 442 32.21 33.69 11.58
C PRO A 442 31.54 34.10 12.89
N GLU A 443 30.26 34.49 12.85
CA GLU A 443 29.51 34.84 14.06
C GLU A 443 29.28 33.63 14.97
N ILE A 444 28.86 32.49 14.39
CA ILE A 444 28.57 31.26 15.14
C ILE A 444 29.87 30.63 15.65
N ALA A 445 30.88 30.49 14.79
CA ALA A 445 32.19 29.95 15.15
C ALA A 445 32.85 30.77 16.26
N ASN A 446 32.87 32.11 16.13
CA ASN A 446 33.44 32.95 17.18
C ASN A 446 32.63 32.87 18.48
N THR A 447 31.30 32.81 18.42
CA THR A 447 30.47 32.65 19.62
C THR A 447 30.80 31.35 20.34
N ALA A 448 30.85 30.22 19.61
CA ALA A 448 31.23 28.93 20.18
C ALA A 448 32.67 28.93 20.72
N LYS A 449 33.60 29.60 20.05
CA LYS A 449 34.98 29.79 20.53
C LYS A 449 35.03 30.57 21.85
N HIS A 450 34.21 31.59 22.02
CA HIS A 450 34.13 32.32 23.30
C HIS A 450 33.54 31.46 24.41
N LEU A 451 32.58 30.60 24.10
CA LEU A 451 31.94 29.69 25.05
C LEU A 451 32.88 28.54 25.45
N TYR A 452 33.37 27.77 24.49
CA TYR A 452 34.07 26.50 24.72
C TYR A 452 35.60 26.60 24.74
N LYS A 453 36.17 27.69 24.23
CA LYS A 453 37.61 27.99 24.10
C LYS A 453 38.38 27.06 23.15
N ASP A 454 38.16 25.76 23.25
CA ASP A 454 38.77 24.69 22.47
C ASP A 454 37.67 23.86 21.78
N ILE A 455 37.90 23.45 20.54
CA ILE A 455 36.95 22.67 19.74
C ILE A 455 36.69 21.29 20.34
N GLU A 456 37.67 20.71 21.04
CA GLU A 456 37.49 19.43 21.73
C GLU A 456 36.50 19.54 22.90
N ASN A 457 36.30 20.75 23.45
CA ASN A 457 35.32 20.99 24.51
C ASN A 457 33.90 21.18 23.98
N LEU A 458 33.69 21.15 22.66
CA LEU A 458 32.35 21.30 22.09
C LEU A 458 31.51 20.05 22.41
N GLU A 459 30.45 20.27 23.17
CA GLU A 459 29.55 19.20 23.61
C GLU A 459 28.72 18.63 22.47
N LEU A 460 28.31 17.36 22.61
CA LEU A 460 27.54 16.66 21.58
C LEU A 460 26.24 17.38 21.18
N TYR A 461 25.43 17.82 22.16
CA TYR A 461 24.11 18.39 21.86
C TYR A 461 24.19 19.68 21.02
N PRO A 462 24.80 20.79 21.50
CA PRO A 462 24.94 21.99 20.69
C PRO A 462 25.83 21.74 19.46
N GLY A 463 26.81 20.85 19.56
CA GLY A 463 27.66 20.44 18.44
C GLY A 463 26.87 19.87 17.27
N LEU A 464 25.89 18.99 17.52
CA LEU A 464 25.01 18.43 16.49
C LEU A 464 23.99 19.45 15.98
N MET A 465 23.37 20.23 16.87
CA MET A 465 22.28 21.15 16.50
C MET A 465 22.78 22.39 15.75
N CYS A 466 24.04 22.77 15.92
CA CYS A 466 24.62 23.98 15.34
C CYS A 466 25.75 23.71 14.32
N GLU A 467 26.02 22.45 13.97
CA GLU A 467 26.94 22.08 12.89
C GLU A 467 26.53 22.71 11.55
N GLU A 468 27.49 22.97 10.66
CA GLU A 468 27.19 23.36 9.29
C GLU A 468 26.23 22.35 8.64
N PRO A 469 25.06 22.79 8.14
CA PRO A 469 24.16 21.90 7.44
C PRO A 469 24.72 21.55 6.06
N LYS A 470 24.60 20.28 5.66
CA LYS A 470 24.86 19.87 4.28
C LYS A 470 23.96 20.64 3.31
N PRO A 471 24.41 20.94 2.08
CA PRO A 471 23.53 21.49 1.07
C PRO A 471 22.43 20.48 0.70
N SER A 472 21.27 21.00 0.28
CA SER A 472 20.28 20.18 -0.41
C SER A 472 20.84 19.77 -1.77
N ALA A 473 21.02 18.47 -1.97
CA ALA A 473 21.62 17.89 -3.18
C ALA A 473 21.13 16.44 -3.36
N PRO A 474 21.40 15.77 -4.49
CA PRO A 474 21.19 14.33 -4.61
C PRO A 474 21.87 13.58 -3.45
N ALA A 475 21.17 12.60 -2.85
CA ALA A 475 21.58 11.89 -1.63
C ALA A 475 21.66 12.73 -0.33
N SER A 476 21.27 14.01 -0.38
CA SER A 476 21.23 14.94 0.76
C SER A 476 19.95 15.76 0.72
N GLY A 477 18.81 15.10 0.98
CA GLY A 477 17.50 15.72 0.98
C GLY A 477 17.07 16.30 2.32
N LEU A 478 17.38 15.63 3.43
CA LEU A 478 17.18 16.18 4.77
C LEU A 478 18.11 17.35 5.08
N ALA A 479 19.28 17.40 4.43
CA ALA A 479 20.25 18.48 4.58
C ALA A 479 20.62 18.84 6.06
N PRO A 480 20.84 17.87 6.97
CA PRO A 480 21.24 18.17 8.34
C PRO A 480 22.75 18.41 8.43
N GLY A 481 23.26 18.64 9.64
CA GLY A 481 24.70 18.63 9.92
C GLY A 481 25.42 17.36 9.42
N TYR A 482 26.70 17.49 9.10
CA TYR A 482 27.51 16.39 8.57
C TYR A 482 27.52 15.15 9.46
N THR A 483 27.60 15.34 10.78
CA THR A 483 27.60 14.28 11.77
C THR A 483 26.23 13.61 11.87
N ILE A 484 25.14 14.38 11.95
CA ILE A 484 23.76 13.86 11.94
C ILE A 484 23.52 13.02 10.68
N SER A 485 23.91 13.53 9.51
CA SER A 485 23.72 12.86 8.22
C SER A 485 24.39 11.49 8.17
N ARG A 486 25.58 11.33 8.77
CA ARG A 486 26.31 10.06 8.80
C ARG A 486 25.70 9.07 9.80
N ALA A 487 25.31 9.56 10.97
CA ALA A 487 24.86 8.74 12.09
C ALA A 487 23.44 8.20 11.90
N ILE A 488 22.53 9.02 11.38
CA ILE A 488 21.11 8.63 11.21
C ILE A 488 20.96 7.37 10.33
N LEU A 489 21.78 7.23 9.28
CA LEU A 489 21.72 6.06 8.40
C LEU A 489 22.25 4.79 9.10
N SER A 490 23.25 4.91 9.97
CA SER A 490 23.72 3.79 10.78
C SER A 490 22.64 3.30 11.74
N ASP A 491 21.96 4.22 12.41
CA ASP A 491 20.92 3.90 13.38
C ASP A 491 19.64 3.37 12.73
N ALA A 492 19.20 3.96 11.62
CA ALA A 492 18.10 3.42 10.83
C ALA A 492 18.38 1.98 10.37
N ALA A 493 19.62 1.67 10.00
CA ALA A 493 20.03 0.31 9.68
C ALA A 493 20.00 -0.59 10.93
N ALA A 494 20.49 -0.13 12.08
CA ALA A 494 20.49 -0.89 13.33
C ALA A 494 19.06 -1.21 13.84
N LEU A 495 18.18 -0.20 13.87
CA LEU A 495 16.79 -0.32 14.30
C LEU A 495 16.04 -1.41 13.54
N VAL A 496 16.22 -1.47 12.21
CA VAL A 496 15.43 -2.34 11.35
C VAL A 496 16.11 -3.68 11.14
N ARG A 497 17.43 -3.68 10.87
CA ARG A 497 18.19 -4.92 10.70
C ARG A 497 18.31 -5.70 11.99
N GLY A 498 18.33 -5.02 13.15
CA GLY A 498 18.35 -5.65 14.47
C GLY A 498 17.01 -6.30 14.85
N ASP A 499 15.89 -5.87 14.27
CA ASP A 499 14.56 -6.38 14.63
C ASP A 499 14.26 -7.71 13.92
N ARG A 500 13.95 -8.76 14.69
CA ARG A 500 13.57 -10.08 14.17
C ARG A 500 12.28 -10.02 13.34
N PHE A 501 11.34 -9.15 13.70
CA PHE A 501 10.04 -9.02 13.05
C PHE A 501 10.08 -8.29 11.70
N PHE A 502 11.13 -7.50 11.44
CA PHE A 502 11.39 -6.92 10.11
C PHE A 502 12.33 -7.76 9.24
N THR A 503 12.91 -8.84 9.81
CA THR A 503 13.90 -9.66 9.13
C THR A 503 13.44 -11.11 8.98
N TYR A 504 13.61 -11.93 10.02
CA TYR A 504 13.33 -13.37 9.94
C TYR A 504 11.84 -13.71 10.05
N GLU A 505 11.03 -12.88 10.71
CA GLU A 505 9.59 -13.09 10.87
C GLU A 505 8.75 -12.26 9.88
N ALA A 506 9.38 -11.46 9.02
CA ALA A 506 8.72 -10.78 7.90
C ALA A 506 8.47 -11.76 6.74
N THR A 507 7.63 -12.78 6.94
CA THR A 507 7.39 -13.86 5.98
C THR A 507 5.91 -14.13 5.72
N ALA A 508 5.59 -14.70 4.56
CA ALA A 508 4.23 -15.13 4.23
C ALA A 508 3.65 -16.17 5.20
N GLY A 509 4.51 -16.92 5.92
CA GLY A 509 4.08 -17.84 6.96
C GLY A 509 3.66 -17.13 8.25
N SER A 510 4.42 -16.10 8.65
CA SER A 510 4.19 -15.35 9.89
C SER A 510 3.06 -14.32 9.76
N VAL A 511 2.88 -13.70 8.58
CA VAL A 511 1.89 -12.63 8.36
C VAL A 511 0.74 -12.96 7.40
N THR A 512 0.62 -14.20 6.93
CA THR A 512 -0.24 -14.65 5.80
C THR A 512 0.26 -14.21 4.41
N SER A 513 -0.07 -14.99 3.39
CA SER A 513 0.30 -14.72 1.99
C SER A 513 -0.42 -13.50 1.42
N PHE A 514 -1.64 -13.18 1.89
CA PHE A 514 -2.34 -11.97 1.47
C PHE A 514 -1.58 -10.72 1.93
N HIS A 515 -1.33 -10.60 3.24
CA HIS A 515 -0.70 -9.39 3.79
C HIS A 515 0.77 -9.30 3.39
N TYR A 516 1.48 -10.43 3.27
CA TYR A 516 2.86 -10.42 2.75
C TYR A 516 2.94 -9.81 1.34
N ARG A 517 1.98 -10.14 0.44
CA ARG A 517 1.88 -9.52 -0.89
C ARG A 517 1.42 -8.06 -0.81
N ASP A 518 0.50 -7.74 0.10
CA ASP A 518 -0.03 -6.39 0.28
C ASP A 518 1.05 -5.39 0.73
N LEU A 519 2.03 -5.86 1.50
CA LEU A 519 3.20 -5.11 1.96
C LEU A 519 4.26 -4.88 0.86
N GLN A 520 4.24 -5.65 -0.23
CA GLN A 520 5.29 -5.52 -1.25
C GLN A 520 5.17 -4.17 -1.97
N PRO A 521 6.29 -3.44 -2.13
CA PRO A 521 6.27 -2.17 -2.85
C PRO A 521 5.88 -2.37 -4.32
N ASP A 522 4.90 -1.59 -4.76
CA ASP A 522 4.50 -1.54 -6.16
C ASP A 522 5.22 -0.39 -6.87
N TYR A 523 6.29 -0.72 -7.59
CA TYR A 523 7.12 0.27 -8.27
C TYR A 523 6.42 1.00 -9.43
N GLU A 524 5.25 0.51 -9.88
CA GLU A 524 4.44 1.11 -10.96
C GLU A 524 3.27 1.96 -10.42
N ASN A 525 3.24 2.26 -9.12
CA ASN A 525 2.11 2.96 -8.47
C ASN A 525 2.08 4.49 -8.66
N GLY A 526 2.96 5.05 -9.49
CA GLY A 526 3.07 6.49 -9.68
C GLY A 526 3.86 7.24 -8.61
N ALA A 527 4.26 6.58 -7.51
CA ALA A 527 5.14 7.11 -6.45
C ALA A 527 6.52 6.41 -6.41
N PHE A 528 6.89 5.70 -7.47
CA PHE A 528 8.17 4.98 -7.61
C PHE A 528 8.44 3.97 -6.49
N GLY A 529 7.37 3.32 -5.98
CA GLY A 529 7.44 2.35 -4.88
C GLY A 529 6.88 2.85 -3.55
N GLY A 530 6.64 4.16 -3.40
CA GLY A 530 6.10 4.76 -2.18
C GLY A 530 4.80 4.12 -1.69
N GLN A 531 4.67 3.87 -0.39
CA GLN A 531 3.60 3.09 0.21
C GLN A 531 2.55 3.93 0.95
N ILE A 532 2.90 5.12 1.44
CA ILE A 532 1.98 5.94 2.23
C ILE A 532 0.71 6.32 1.46
N GLY A 533 0.83 6.57 0.15
CA GLY A 533 -0.31 6.91 -0.70
C GLY A 533 -1.37 5.80 -0.74
N LYS A 534 -0.95 4.53 -0.68
CA LYS A 534 -1.87 3.40 -0.61
C LYS A 534 -2.64 3.37 0.71
N LEU A 535 -2.01 3.73 1.83
CA LEU A 535 -2.69 3.87 3.14
C LEU A 535 -3.69 5.04 3.12
N LEU A 536 -3.27 6.20 2.63
CA LEU A 536 -4.14 7.39 2.55
C LEU A 536 -5.37 7.12 1.68
N MET A 537 -5.20 6.51 0.51
CA MET A 537 -6.33 6.15 -0.38
C MET A 537 -7.20 5.04 0.21
N ARG A 538 -6.64 4.10 0.98
CA ARG A 538 -7.42 3.03 1.64
C ARG A 538 -8.34 3.58 2.73
N HIS A 539 -7.82 4.50 3.56
CA HIS A 539 -8.55 5.02 4.72
C HIS A 539 -9.32 6.29 4.45
N PHE A 540 -9.07 6.95 3.30
CA PHE A 540 -9.82 8.09 2.79
C PHE A 540 -10.17 7.92 1.30
N PRO A 541 -10.89 6.85 0.91
CA PRO A 541 -11.08 6.46 -0.49
C PRO A 541 -11.89 7.45 -1.34
N LYS A 542 -12.50 8.45 -0.70
CA LYS A 542 -13.29 9.51 -1.36
C LYS A 542 -12.55 10.85 -1.47
N ALA A 543 -11.39 10.99 -0.81
CA ALA A 543 -10.67 12.25 -0.72
C ALA A 543 -9.56 12.39 -1.77
N TYR A 544 -8.98 11.27 -2.20
CA TYR A 544 -7.83 11.25 -3.10
C TYR A 544 -8.19 10.58 -4.44
N THR A 545 -7.79 11.22 -5.54
CA THR A 545 -7.68 10.59 -6.84
C THR A 545 -6.44 9.69 -6.88
N TYR A 546 -6.44 8.65 -7.73
CA TYR A 546 -5.33 7.69 -7.84
C TYR A 546 -3.97 8.32 -8.18
N ASN A 547 -3.99 9.52 -8.77
CA ASN A 547 -2.82 10.29 -9.19
C ASN A 547 -2.62 11.58 -8.37
N SER A 548 -3.23 11.67 -7.18
CA SER A 548 -3.12 12.84 -6.30
C SER A 548 -1.71 12.98 -5.72
N VAL A 549 -1.10 14.16 -5.92
CA VAL A 549 0.22 14.48 -5.34
C VAL A 549 0.17 14.55 -3.81
N TYR A 550 -0.97 14.93 -3.23
CA TYR A 550 -1.16 14.97 -1.78
C TYR A 550 -1.15 13.56 -1.15
N ALA A 551 -1.54 12.53 -1.91
CA ALA A 551 -1.45 11.16 -1.43
C ALA A 551 -0.10 10.51 -1.76
N LEU A 552 0.40 10.71 -2.98
CA LEU A 552 1.57 9.98 -3.49
C LEU A 552 2.91 10.55 -3.00
N PHE A 553 2.97 11.85 -2.67
CA PHE A 553 4.22 12.51 -2.25
C PHE A 553 4.03 13.44 -1.04
N PRO A 554 3.38 12.99 0.05
CA PRO A 554 2.91 13.87 1.12
C PRO A 554 4.03 14.49 1.96
N PHE A 555 5.26 13.95 1.87
CA PHE A 555 6.44 14.39 2.62
C PHE A 555 7.21 15.55 1.96
N THR A 556 6.86 15.92 0.73
CA THR A 556 7.37 17.11 0.04
C THR A 556 6.19 18.02 -0.26
N THR A 557 6.38 19.33 -0.15
CA THR A 557 5.27 20.27 -0.40
C THR A 557 4.74 20.15 -1.85
N PRO A 558 3.43 20.31 -2.08
CA PRO A 558 2.83 20.19 -3.41
C PRO A 558 3.48 21.13 -4.45
N ALA A 559 3.88 22.33 -4.04
CA ALA A 559 4.58 23.29 -4.89
C ALA A 559 5.91 22.75 -5.42
N VAL A 560 6.72 22.13 -4.55
CA VAL A 560 8.01 21.54 -4.93
C VAL A 560 7.83 20.24 -5.70
N ASN A 561 6.85 19.40 -5.34
CA ASN A 561 6.50 18.23 -6.16
C ASN A 561 6.10 18.63 -7.59
N LYS A 562 5.38 19.74 -7.77
CA LYS A 562 5.05 20.26 -9.11
C LYS A 562 6.29 20.62 -9.91
N GLN A 563 7.27 21.26 -9.28
CA GLN A 563 8.56 21.56 -9.92
C GLN A 563 9.29 20.27 -10.32
N ILE A 564 9.49 19.35 -9.37
CA ILE A 564 10.16 18.05 -9.59
C ILE A 564 9.50 17.29 -10.75
N LEU A 565 8.18 17.09 -10.70
CA LEU A 565 7.46 16.31 -11.71
C LEU A 565 7.46 17.00 -13.09
N THR A 566 7.58 18.33 -13.13
CA THR A 566 7.72 19.09 -14.37
C THR A 566 9.11 18.89 -14.97
N GLU A 567 10.16 18.96 -14.16
CA GLU A 567 11.55 18.68 -14.56
C GLU A 567 11.72 17.25 -15.07
N LEU A 568 11.00 16.29 -14.47
CA LEU A 568 10.94 14.90 -14.93
C LEU A 568 10.08 14.69 -16.19
N GLY A 569 9.36 15.72 -16.66
CA GLY A 569 8.50 15.64 -17.86
C GLY A 569 7.20 14.85 -17.68
N ILE A 570 6.78 14.57 -16.44
CA ILE A 570 5.64 13.70 -16.12
C ILE A 570 4.54 14.38 -15.31
N ALA A 571 4.65 15.68 -14.99
CA ALA A 571 3.63 16.43 -14.24
C ALA A 571 2.20 16.28 -14.77
N HIS A 572 2.04 16.17 -16.10
CA HIS A 572 0.73 15.98 -16.75
C HIS A 572 0.00 14.67 -16.37
N LYS A 573 0.69 13.72 -15.74
CA LYS A 573 0.09 12.47 -15.23
C LYS A 573 -0.54 12.62 -13.85
N TYR A 574 -0.28 13.73 -13.15
CA TYR A 574 -0.62 13.92 -11.74
C TYR A 574 -1.67 15.01 -11.51
N ASP A 575 -2.44 14.83 -10.44
CA ASP A 575 -3.42 15.80 -9.95
C ASP A 575 -2.83 16.57 -8.76
N PHE A 576 -2.80 17.90 -8.90
CA PHE A 576 -2.28 18.83 -7.90
C PHE A 576 -3.38 19.51 -7.09
N THR A 577 -4.64 19.11 -7.28
CA THR A 577 -5.77 19.63 -6.51
C THR A 577 -5.66 19.13 -5.08
N PRO A 578 -5.76 20.01 -4.06
CA PRO A 578 -5.88 19.57 -2.67
C PRO A 578 -7.05 18.58 -2.53
N PRO A 579 -6.94 17.58 -1.65
CA PRO A 579 -8.07 16.70 -1.38
C PRO A 579 -9.23 17.56 -0.86
N ALA A 580 -10.32 17.58 -1.63
CA ALA A 580 -11.52 18.30 -1.24
C ALA A 580 -12.35 17.43 -0.29
N GLU A 581 -13.31 18.07 0.39
CA GLU A 581 -14.38 17.36 1.10
C GLU A 581 -14.89 16.22 0.21
N SER A 582 -14.82 14.99 0.72
CA SER A 582 -15.52 13.87 0.12
C SER A 582 -16.96 14.31 -0.10
N THR A 583 -17.36 14.62 -1.35
CA THR A 583 -18.77 14.63 -1.67
C THR A 583 -19.23 13.22 -1.38
N SER A 584 -19.98 13.06 -0.28
CA SER A 584 -20.52 11.77 0.11
C SER A 584 -21.21 11.19 -1.12
N TRP A 585 -20.83 9.97 -1.49
CA TRP A 585 -21.55 9.28 -2.53
C TRP A 585 -23.00 9.19 -2.11
N VAL A 586 -23.89 9.63 -2.98
CA VAL A 586 -25.32 9.44 -2.79
C VAL A 586 -25.62 8.01 -3.19
N GLU A 587 -26.02 7.20 -2.22
CA GLU A 587 -26.33 5.79 -2.46
C GLU A 587 -27.79 5.63 -2.89
N VAL A 588 -28.01 4.95 -4.00
CA VAL A 588 -29.32 4.62 -4.56
C VAL A 588 -29.54 3.12 -4.41
N LYS A 589 -30.58 2.78 -3.65
CA LYS A 589 -30.94 1.38 -3.30
C LYS A 589 -32.24 0.90 -3.92
N SER A 590 -33.09 1.81 -4.37
CA SER A 590 -34.38 1.46 -4.98
C SER A 590 -34.26 1.27 -6.50
N TYR A 591 -35.02 0.34 -7.04
CA TYR A 591 -35.02 0.05 -8.48
C TYR A 591 -35.48 1.26 -9.30
N LYS A 592 -36.55 1.92 -8.85
CA LYS A 592 -37.13 3.09 -9.53
C LYS A 592 -36.17 4.28 -9.58
N GLU A 593 -35.42 4.53 -8.51
CA GLU A 593 -34.42 5.60 -8.53
C GLU A 593 -33.20 5.22 -9.37
N ALA A 594 -32.78 3.95 -9.34
CA ALA A 594 -31.71 3.46 -10.22
C ALA A 594 -32.09 3.65 -11.69
N GLU A 595 -33.30 3.25 -12.08
CA GLU A 595 -33.85 3.47 -13.43
C GLU A 595 -33.84 4.96 -13.79
N ARG A 596 -34.29 5.84 -12.90
CA ARG A 596 -34.26 7.29 -13.12
C ARG A 596 -32.82 7.80 -13.33
N VAL A 597 -31.87 7.37 -12.49
CA VAL A 597 -30.47 7.78 -12.60
C VAL A 597 -29.82 7.29 -13.89
N TYR A 598 -30.24 6.12 -14.40
CA TYR A 598 -29.76 5.60 -15.69
C TYR A 598 -30.40 6.26 -16.91
N THR A 599 -31.66 6.70 -16.80
CA THR A 599 -32.44 7.22 -17.94
C THR A 599 -32.42 8.74 -18.04
N ASP A 600 -32.27 9.47 -16.93
CA ASP A 600 -32.16 10.94 -16.88
C ASP A 600 -30.75 11.41 -17.25
N SER A 601 -30.46 11.27 -18.53
CA SER A 601 -29.18 11.62 -19.16
C SER A 601 -28.85 13.12 -19.16
N GLU A 602 -29.84 13.98 -18.88
CA GLU A 602 -29.62 15.43 -18.69
C GLU A 602 -29.08 15.75 -17.29
N SER A 603 -29.57 15.04 -16.26
CA SER A 603 -29.17 15.29 -14.88
C SER A 603 -27.97 14.46 -14.45
N PHE A 604 -27.72 13.31 -15.07
CA PHE A 604 -26.65 12.40 -14.68
C PHE A 604 -25.76 12.02 -15.88
N SER A 605 -24.45 12.01 -15.66
CA SER A 605 -23.47 11.55 -16.64
C SER A 605 -22.73 10.30 -16.18
N ASN A 606 -22.18 9.57 -17.15
CA ASN A 606 -21.23 8.50 -16.91
C ASN A 606 -19.91 9.05 -16.32
N VAL A 607 -19.30 8.34 -15.38
CA VAL A 607 -17.99 8.68 -14.78
C VAL A 607 -16.83 7.91 -15.38
N TYR A 608 -17.11 6.83 -16.11
CA TYR A 608 -16.11 5.96 -16.72
C TYR A 608 -15.61 6.50 -18.08
N GLY A 609 -16.35 7.45 -18.67
CA GLY A 609 -16.11 7.99 -20.02
C GLY A 609 -14.68 8.47 -20.28
N PRO A 610 -14.07 9.32 -19.41
CA PRO A 610 -12.70 9.77 -19.60
C PRO A 610 -11.68 8.63 -19.58
N ALA A 611 -11.78 7.69 -18.64
CA ALA A 611 -10.88 6.53 -18.56
C ALA A 611 -11.04 5.60 -19.78
N LEU A 612 -12.27 5.37 -20.23
CA LEU A 612 -12.56 4.62 -21.46
C LEU A 612 -11.99 5.33 -22.71
N ALA A 613 -12.07 6.67 -22.76
CA ALA A 613 -11.53 7.46 -23.86
C ALA A 613 -9.99 7.42 -23.90
N GLU A 614 -9.31 7.37 -22.77
CA GLU A 614 -7.85 7.22 -22.71
C GLU A 614 -7.34 5.86 -23.18
N MET A 615 -8.16 4.81 -23.07
CA MET A 615 -7.87 3.50 -23.68
C MET A 615 -8.08 3.49 -25.19
N THR A 616 -8.75 4.49 -25.75
CA THR A 616 -8.87 4.68 -27.21
C THR A 616 -7.81 5.66 -27.73
N ARG A 617 -7.43 5.56 -29.01
CA ARG A 617 -6.41 6.45 -29.60
C ARG A 617 -6.76 7.91 -29.32
N LYS A 618 -5.83 8.62 -28.65
CA LYS A 618 -5.99 10.03 -28.27
C LYS A 618 -6.42 10.85 -29.50
N ASN A 619 -7.48 11.65 -29.33
CA ASN A 619 -8.07 12.55 -30.33
C ASN A 619 -8.90 11.91 -31.46
N GLU A 620 -9.35 10.65 -31.32
CA GLU A 620 -10.28 10.04 -32.29
C GLU A 620 -11.64 9.69 -31.66
N SER A 621 -12.74 10.12 -32.29
CA SER A 621 -14.11 9.80 -31.87
C SER A 621 -14.53 8.38 -32.34
N GLY A 622 -14.41 7.37 -31.47
CA GLY A 622 -14.87 5.98 -31.69
C GLY A 622 -16.15 5.61 -30.92
N LEU A 623 -16.63 4.37 -31.02
CA LEU A 623 -17.88 3.93 -30.37
C LEU A 623 -17.83 4.05 -28.81
N LEU A 624 -16.65 3.97 -28.16
CA LEU A 624 -16.47 4.23 -26.73
C LEU A 624 -16.69 5.71 -26.36
N SER A 625 -16.45 6.62 -27.31
CA SER A 625 -16.84 8.03 -27.14
C SER A 625 -18.36 8.21 -27.12
N TYR A 626 -19.15 7.26 -27.65
CA TYR A 626 -20.61 7.24 -27.47
C TYR A 626 -21.04 6.70 -26.10
N LEU A 627 -20.21 5.88 -25.44
CA LEU A 627 -20.39 5.49 -24.03
C LEU A 627 -19.98 6.61 -23.05
N SER A 628 -19.06 7.50 -23.45
CA SER A 628 -18.78 8.75 -22.71
C SER A 628 -19.84 9.83 -23.00
N LEU A 629 -20.45 9.81 -24.18
CA LEU A 629 -21.57 10.66 -24.63
C LEU A 629 -22.95 10.00 -24.48
N SER A 630 -23.10 8.97 -23.63
CA SER A 630 -24.42 8.37 -23.31
C SER A 630 -25.28 9.31 -22.44
N THR A 631 -25.14 10.61 -22.66
CA THR A 631 -25.93 11.71 -22.12
C THR A 631 -27.08 12.08 -23.07
N SER A 632 -27.30 11.33 -24.16
CA SER A 632 -28.46 11.52 -25.05
C SER A 632 -29.12 10.19 -25.44
N PRO A 633 -30.46 10.12 -25.58
CA PRO A 633 -31.16 8.92 -26.02
C PRO A 633 -30.68 8.37 -27.38
N LYS A 634 -30.31 9.26 -28.31
CA LYS A 634 -29.88 8.90 -29.68
C LYS A 634 -28.51 8.19 -29.71
N SER A 635 -27.57 8.60 -28.87
CA SER A 635 -26.25 7.96 -28.77
C SER A 635 -26.36 6.56 -28.15
N SER A 636 -27.21 6.39 -27.15
CA SER A 636 -27.49 5.09 -26.53
C SER A 636 -28.16 4.10 -27.49
N GLU A 637 -29.17 4.53 -28.24
CA GLU A 637 -29.86 3.68 -29.22
C GLU A 637 -28.92 3.22 -30.35
N SER A 638 -28.07 4.12 -30.84
CA SER A 638 -27.04 3.76 -31.84
C SER A 638 -26.02 2.77 -31.31
N PHE A 639 -25.64 2.87 -30.03
CA PHE A 639 -24.70 1.94 -29.39
C PHE A 639 -25.31 0.55 -29.21
N SER A 640 -26.49 0.46 -28.59
CA SER A 640 -27.19 -0.81 -28.36
C SER A 640 -27.47 -1.53 -29.67
N LYS A 641 -27.92 -0.80 -30.70
CA LYS A 641 -28.14 -1.36 -32.03
C LYS A 641 -26.86 -1.94 -32.63
N VAL A 642 -25.71 -1.27 -32.46
CA VAL A 642 -24.42 -1.78 -32.95
C VAL A 642 -24.03 -3.04 -32.19
N ILE A 643 -24.16 -3.09 -30.86
CA ILE A 643 -23.88 -4.29 -30.06
C ILE A 643 -24.81 -5.44 -30.45
N ASP A 644 -26.12 -5.20 -30.58
CA ASP A 644 -27.10 -6.21 -30.98
C ASP A 644 -26.87 -6.75 -32.39
N ASP A 645 -26.63 -5.86 -33.37
CA ASP A 645 -26.31 -6.23 -34.75
C ASP A 645 -24.97 -6.98 -34.88
N THR A 646 -24.06 -6.78 -33.91
CA THR A 646 -22.70 -7.32 -33.93
C THR A 646 -22.60 -8.65 -33.19
N PHE A 647 -23.22 -8.76 -32.01
CA PHE A 647 -23.10 -9.92 -31.12
C PHE A 647 -24.38 -10.73 -30.98
N TYR A 648 -25.55 -10.11 -31.10
CA TYR A 648 -26.83 -10.73 -30.75
C TYR A 648 -27.76 -10.88 -31.96
N SER A 649 -27.22 -10.93 -33.17
CA SER A 649 -28.02 -11.05 -34.39
C SER A 649 -28.80 -12.38 -34.42
N GLY A 650 -30.12 -12.33 -34.35
CA GLY A 650 -31.01 -13.49 -34.55
C GLY A 650 -30.87 -14.61 -33.50
N GLN A 651 -30.83 -15.88 -33.92
CA GLN A 651 -30.72 -17.08 -33.07
C GLN A 651 -29.28 -17.33 -32.53
N TRP A 652 -28.50 -16.27 -32.28
CA TRP A 652 -27.09 -16.37 -31.91
C TRP A 652 -26.83 -17.29 -30.71
N SER A 653 -27.64 -17.18 -29.66
CA SER A 653 -27.54 -18.02 -28.46
C SER A 653 -27.74 -19.50 -28.76
N THR A 654 -28.66 -19.83 -29.68
CA THR A 654 -28.91 -21.21 -30.13
C THR A 654 -27.77 -21.75 -30.99
N ALA A 655 -27.14 -20.89 -31.79
CA ALA A 655 -26.02 -21.27 -32.65
C ALA A 655 -24.71 -21.49 -31.88
N ILE A 656 -24.49 -20.76 -30.78
CA ILE A 656 -23.23 -20.76 -30.03
C ILE A 656 -23.15 -21.83 -28.95
N TYR A 657 -24.31 -22.20 -28.39
CA TYR A 657 -24.40 -23.09 -27.23
C TYR A 657 -23.71 -24.45 -27.44
N PRO A 658 -23.89 -25.17 -28.57
CA PRO A 658 -23.21 -26.46 -28.77
C PRO A 658 -21.68 -26.35 -28.76
N ASP A 659 -21.14 -25.26 -29.28
CA ASP A 659 -19.70 -25.03 -29.36
C ASP A 659 -19.12 -24.69 -27.97
N LEU A 660 -19.82 -23.91 -27.16
CA LEU A 660 -19.43 -23.65 -25.77
C LEU A 660 -19.45 -24.94 -24.93
N VAL A 661 -20.47 -25.79 -25.09
CA VAL A 661 -20.54 -27.10 -24.43
C VAL A 661 -19.34 -27.98 -24.81
N LYS A 662 -18.94 -27.97 -26.08
CA LYS A 662 -17.75 -28.70 -26.56
C LYS A 662 -16.47 -28.19 -25.92
N LEU A 663 -16.29 -26.87 -25.81
CA LEU A 663 -15.13 -26.26 -25.15
C LEU A 663 -15.09 -26.61 -23.67
N VAL A 664 -16.22 -26.48 -22.96
CA VAL A 664 -16.32 -26.83 -21.52
C VAL A 664 -15.91 -28.29 -21.30
N LYS A 665 -16.44 -29.22 -22.12
CA LYS A 665 -16.09 -30.64 -22.03
C LYS A 665 -14.61 -30.90 -22.32
N LYS A 666 -14.06 -30.29 -23.38
CA LYS A 666 -12.64 -30.40 -23.73
C LYS A 666 -11.74 -30.05 -22.53
N HIS A 667 -12.02 -28.93 -21.85
CA HIS A 667 -11.20 -28.50 -20.73
C HIS A 667 -11.43 -29.38 -19.49
N LEU A 668 -12.68 -29.73 -19.16
CA LEU A 668 -12.97 -30.66 -18.07
C LEU A 668 -12.24 -32.00 -18.23
N ASP A 669 -12.31 -32.62 -19.40
CA ASP A 669 -11.68 -33.91 -19.67
C ASP A 669 -10.14 -33.81 -19.60
N ALA A 670 -9.56 -32.64 -19.89
CA ALA A 670 -8.11 -32.42 -19.91
C ALA A 670 -7.51 -32.07 -18.54
N THR A 671 -8.29 -31.46 -17.64
CA THR A 671 -7.77 -30.87 -16.39
C THR A 671 -8.34 -31.51 -15.13
N ALA A 672 -9.41 -32.29 -15.23
CA ALA A 672 -9.91 -33.07 -14.10
C ALA A 672 -8.91 -34.16 -13.69
N TRP A 673 -8.60 -34.23 -12.39
CA TRP A 673 -7.64 -35.18 -11.83
C TRP A 673 -8.17 -35.82 -10.55
N GLY A 674 -7.70 -37.02 -10.21
CA GLY A 674 -8.13 -37.72 -8.99
C GLY A 674 -7.43 -39.07 -8.81
N PRO A 675 -7.54 -39.70 -7.63
CA PRO A 675 -7.00 -41.03 -7.40
C PRO A 675 -7.63 -42.02 -8.39
N SER A 676 -6.84 -42.88 -9.04
CA SER A 676 -7.34 -43.82 -10.06
C SER A 676 -8.37 -44.85 -9.57
N LYS A 677 -8.64 -44.88 -8.25
CA LYS A 677 -9.52 -45.85 -7.58
C LYS A 677 -10.84 -45.27 -7.05
N THR A 678 -11.12 -43.97 -7.20
CA THR A 678 -12.41 -43.37 -6.78
C THR A 678 -13.09 -42.69 -7.97
N ALA A 679 -14.44 -42.77 -8.02
CA ALA A 679 -15.24 -42.10 -9.05
C ALA A 679 -15.32 -40.56 -8.88
N ARG A 680 -14.44 -39.96 -8.06
CA ARG A 680 -14.44 -38.53 -7.73
C ARG A 680 -13.22 -37.87 -8.35
N HIS A 681 -13.49 -37.00 -9.33
CA HIS A 681 -12.48 -36.14 -9.93
C HIS A 681 -12.53 -34.75 -9.27
N THR A 682 -11.39 -34.06 -9.29
CA THR A 682 -11.18 -32.70 -8.79
C THR A 682 -10.75 -31.84 -9.97
N VAL A 683 -11.24 -30.60 -10.04
CA VAL A 683 -10.89 -29.64 -11.10
C VAL A 683 -10.99 -28.23 -10.55
N ASP A 684 -10.08 -27.33 -10.96
CA ASP A 684 -10.29 -25.89 -10.78
C ASP A 684 -11.24 -25.39 -11.88
N ILE A 685 -12.54 -25.36 -11.58
CA ILE A 685 -13.56 -25.01 -12.57
C ILE A 685 -13.38 -23.59 -13.13
N VAL A 686 -12.76 -22.67 -12.39
CA VAL A 686 -12.59 -21.28 -12.82
C VAL A 686 -11.33 -21.15 -13.67
N ALA A 687 -10.17 -21.50 -13.12
CA ALA A 687 -8.88 -21.29 -13.77
C ALA A 687 -8.63 -22.25 -14.93
N ASP A 688 -9.07 -23.50 -14.81
CA ASP A 688 -8.74 -24.56 -15.78
C ASP A 688 -9.85 -24.81 -16.81
N VAL A 689 -11.08 -24.31 -16.58
CA VAL A 689 -12.23 -24.54 -17.48
C VAL A 689 -12.85 -23.23 -17.94
N ILE A 690 -13.44 -22.43 -17.05
CA ILE A 690 -14.20 -21.23 -17.45
C ILE A 690 -13.31 -20.19 -18.15
N VAL A 691 -12.16 -19.86 -17.58
CA VAL A 691 -11.22 -18.89 -18.16
C VAL A 691 -10.74 -19.36 -19.56
N PRO A 692 -10.28 -20.62 -19.73
CA PRO A 692 -9.96 -21.15 -21.05
C PRO A 692 -11.11 -21.15 -22.05
N VAL A 693 -12.32 -21.56 -21.65
CA VAL A 693 -13.49 -21.57 -22.52
C VAL A 693 -13.81 -20.17 -23.04
N VAL A 694 -13.84 -19.17 -22.15
CA VAL A 694 -14.17 -17.79 -22.51
C VAL A 694 -13.08 -17.18 -23.39
N THR A 695 -11.80 -17.41 -23.07
CA THR A 695 -10.68 -16.88 -23.85
C THR A 695 -10.53 -17.54 -25.21
N GLU A 696 -10.71 -18.86 -25.33
CA GLU A 696 -10.75 -19.56 -26.61
C GLU A 696 -11.93 -19.08 -27.46
N PHE A 697 -13.10 -18.88 -26.85
CA PHE A 697 -14.26 -18.32 -27.53
C PHE A 697 -13.99 -16.91 -28.08
N ILE A 698 -13.43 -16.01 -27.26
CA ILE A 698 -13.07 -14.65 -27.70
C ILE A 698 -11.98 -14.72 -28.78
N ALA A 699 -10.97 -15.55 -28.61
CA ALA A 699 -9.92 -15.70 -29.58
C ALA A 699 -10.45 -16.16 -30.95
N ASP A 700 -11.40 -17.09 -30.97
CA ASP A 700 -12.05 -17.55 -32.19
C ASP A 700 -12.98 -16.49 -32.80
N GLU A 701 -13.70 -15.70 -31.99
CA GLU A 701 -14.59 -14.66 -32.54
C GLU A 701 -13.78 -13.52 -33.18
N PHE A 702 -12.66 -13.12 -32.58
CA PHE A 702 -11.84 -11.99 -33.03
C PHE A 702 -10.60 -12.40 -33.84
N GLY A 703 -10.33 -13.70 -34.00
CA GLY A 703 -9.17 -14.21 -34.72
C GLY A 703 -7.83 -13.96 -34.03
N ILE A 704 -7.84 -13.88 -32.70
CA ILE A 704 -6.61 -13.73 -31.89
C ILE A 704 -5.87 -15.07 -31.89
N PRO A 705 -4.62 -15.14 -32.36
CA PRO A 705 -3.89 -16.40 -32.42
C PRO A 705 -3.43 -16.82 -31.01
N LEU A 706 -4.11 -17.79 -30.40
CA LEU A 706 -3.67 -18.38 -29.15
C LEU A 706 -2.45 -19.27 -29.33
N LYS A 707 -1.56 -19.25 -28.33
CA LYS A 707 -0.40 -20.11 -28.21
C LYS A 707 -0.83 -21.46 -27.65
N THR A 708 -0.86 -22.47 -28.51
CA THR A 708 -1.22 -23.85 -28.17
C THR A 708 -0.12 -24.81 -28.62
N LYS A 709 -0.28 -26.12 -28.34
CA LYS A 709 0.65 -27.14 -28.88
C LYS A 709 0.62 -27.17 -30.41
N GLU A 710 -0.55 -26.92 -30.98
CA GLU A 710 -0.80 -26.89 -32.43
C GLU A 710 -0.39 -25.55 -33.05
N ASN A 711 -0.35 -24.47 -32.27
CA ASN A 711 0.08 -23.14 -32.68
C ASN A 711 1.13 -22.55 -31.71
N PRO A 712 2.39 -23.04 -31.72
CA PRO A 712 3.42 -22.62 -30.76
C PRO A 712 3.88 -21.16 -30.96
N LEU A 713 3.59 -20.57 -32.13
CA LEU A 713 3.89 -19.18 -32.47
C LEU A 713 2.69 -18.24 -32.20
N GLY A 714 1.65 -18.71 -31.50
CA GLY A 714 0.55 -17.85 -31.07
C GLY A 714 1.02 -16.71 -30.15
N LEU A 715 0.27 -15.62 -30.15
CA LEU A 715 0.61 -14.37 -29.44
C LEU A 715 0.39 -14.49 -27.94
N PHE A 716 -0.70 -15.14 -27.51
CA PHE A 716 -1.09 -15.23 -26.11
C PHE A 716 -1.38 -16.67 -25.71
N THR A 717 -0.93 -17.11 -24.54
CA THR A 717 -1.61 -18.23 -23.88
C THR A 717 -3.03 -17.81 -23.49
N SER A 718 -3.93 -18.78 -23.28
CA SER A 718 -5.30 -18.49 -22.80
C SER A 718 -5.28 -17.59 -21.54
N LYS A 719 -4.43 -17.92 -20.57
CA LYS A 719 -4.26 -17.12 -19.35
C LYS A 719 -3.77 -15.69 -19.62
N GLN A 720 -2.78 -15.51 -20.50
CA GLN A 720 -2.28 -14.18 -20.85
C GLN A 720 -3.34 -13.33 -21.57
N LEU A 721 -4.14 -13.95 -22.44
CA LEU A 721 -5.25 -13.24 -23.08
C LEU A 721 -6.29 -12.83 -22.04
N TYR A 722 -6.65 -13.70 -21.10
CA TYR A 722 -7.54 -13.35 -20.00
C TYR A 722 -7.02 -12.17 -19.20
N GLU A 723 -5.76 -12.22 -18.73
CA GLU A 723 -5.13 -11.16 -17.95
C GLU A 723 -5.11 -9.83 -18.72
N THR A 724 -4.77 -9.86 -20.01
CA THR A 724 -4.79 -8.66 -20.87
C THR A 724 -6.20 -8.06 -20.97
N LEU A 725 -7.23 -8.90 -21.12
CA LEU A 725 -8.62 -8.47 -21.21
C LEU A 725 -9.13 -7.91 -19.88
N THR A 726 -8.72 -8.47 -18.74
CA THR A 726 -9.18 -8.02 -17.41
C THR A 726 -8.48 -6.76 -16.90
N GLU A 727 -7.27 -6.46 -17.38
CA GLU A 727 -6.53 -5.23 -17.01
C GLU A 727 -7.31 -3.95 -17.35
N CYS A 728 -8.14 -3.95 -18.41
CA CYS A 728 -8.91 -2.78 -18.86
C CYS A 728 -10.04 -2.32 -17.92
N TRP A 729 -10.36 -3.08 -16.87
CA TRP A 729 -11.58 -2.87 -16.08
C TRP A 729 -11.38 -3.10 -14.58
N THR A 730 -10.14 -3.38 -14.15
CA THR A 730 -9.83 -3.50 -12.74
C THR A 730 -9.75 -2.09 -12.15
N PHE A 731 -10.46 -1.85 -11.04
CA PHE A 731 -10.47 -0.56 -10.36
C PHE A 731 -10.07 -0.72 -8.90
N ASP A 732 -8.96 -0.10 -8.53
CA ASP A 732 -8.52 0.11 -7.16
C ASP A 732 -7.80 1.46 -7.17
N PRO A 733 -8.26 2.49 -6.42
CA PRO A 733 -7.59 3.79 -6.38
C PRO A 733 -6.10 3.69 -6.03
N GLY A 734 -5.72 2.82 -5.10
CA GLY A 734 -4.33 2.61 -4.68
C GLY A 734 -3.46 1.93 -5.74
N LEU A 735 -4.07 1.24 -6.71
CA LEU A 735 -3.39 0.65 -7.87
C LEU A 735 -3.68 1.41 -9.17
N GLY A 736 -4.43 2.51 -9.11
CA GLY A 736 -5.04 3.14 -10.28
C GLY A 736 -4.03 3.59 -11.32
N PHE A 737 -2.85 4.03 -10.88
CA PHE A 737 -1.76 4.44 -11.78
C PHE A 737 -1.27 3.28 -12.66
N LYS A 738 -0.96 2.15 -12.02
CA LYS A 738 -0.52 0.91 -12.68
C LYS A 738 -1.62 0.30 -13.53
N LEU A 739 -2.82 0.19 -12.98
CA LEU A 739 -3.97 -0.40 -13.68
C LEU A 739 -4.31 0.40 -14.93
N ARG A 740 -4.25 1.73 -14.87
CA ARG A 740 -4.44 2.59 -16.04
C ARG A 740 -3.36 2.37 -17.10
N ASP A 741 -2.08 2.35 -16.72
CA ASP A 741 -0.99 2.16 -17.68
C ASP A 741 -1.02 0.75 -18.31
N LYS A 742 -1.37 -0.28 -17.52
CA LYS A 742 -1.64 -1.63 -18.02
C LYS A 742 -2.83 -1.67 -18.97
N ALA A 743 -3.95 -1.09 -18.59
CA ALA A 743 -5.16 -0.98 -19.41
C ALA A 743 -4.86 -0.31 -20.77
N MET A 744 -4.10 0.79 -20.79
CA MET A 744 -3.69 1.43 -22.03
C MET A 744 -2.83 0.52 -22.91
N LYS A 745 -1.79 -0.11 -22.35
CA LYS A 745 -0.91 -1.04 -23.10
C LYS A 745 -1.68 -2.26 -23.62
N ALA A 746 -2.52 -2.85 -22.78
CA ALA A 746 -3.39 -3.96 -23.14
C ALA A 746 -4.34 -3.57 -24.28
N SER A 747 -4.98 -2.41 -24.18
CA SER A 747 -5.85 -1.87 -25.23
C SER A 747 -5.09 -1.67 -26.54
N GLU A 748 -3.93 -0.99 -26.53
CA GLU A 748 -3.10 -0.77 -27.72
C GLU A 748 -2.71 -2.07 -28.42
N MET A 749 -2.28 -3.07 -27.64
CA MET A 749 -1.89 -4.38 -28.15
C MET A 749 -3.07 -5.14 -28.75
N LEU A 750 -4.23 -5.17 -28.08
CA LEU A 750 -5.43 -5.82 -28.59
C LEU A 750 -5.91 -5.15 -29.89
N MET A 751 -5.93 -3.81 -29.92
CA MET A 751 -6.28 -3.04 -31.12
C MET A 751 -5.38 -3.38 -32.30
N ALA A 752 -4.05 -3.41 -32.09
CA ALA A 752 -3.10 -3.74 -33.16
C ALA A 752 -3.32 -5.14 -33.76
N VAL A 753 -3.63 -6.14 -32.92
CA VAL A 753 -3.92 -7.51 -33.36
C VAL A 753 -5.19 -7.54 -34.21
N ILE A 754 -6.25 -6.88 -33.76
CA ILE A 754 -7.53 -6.84 -34.49
C ILE A 754 -7.37 -6.13 -35.84
N GLU A 755 -6.74 -4.96 -35.87
CA GLU A 755 -6.52 -4.21 -37.11
C GLU A 755 -5.76 -5.05 -38.13
N ALA A 756 -4.69 -5.72 -37.72
CA ALA A 756 -3.93 -6.63 -38.58
C ALA A 756 -4.82 -7.75 -39.15
N ARG A 757 -5.70 -8.34 -38.32
CA ARG A 757 -6.64 -9.39 -38.75
C ARG A 757 -7.73 -8.87 -39.69
N LEU A 758 -8.26 -7.68 -39.43
CA LEU A 758 -9.26 -7.04 -40.27
C LEU A 758 -8.68 -6.64 -41.63
N LEU A 759 -7.47 -6.08 -41.66
CA LEU A 759 -6.73 -5.81 -42.89
C LEU A 759 -6.45 -7.08 -43.68
N GLN A 760 -5.98 -8.14 -43.01
CA GLN A 760 -5.76 -9.45 -43.62
C GLN A 760 -7.05 -9.98 -44.27
N ARG A 761 -8.19 -9.94 -43.58
CA ARG A 761 -9.47 -10.41 -44.10
C ARG A 761 -9.99 -9.54 -45.24
N ARG A 762 -9.81 -8.22 -45.20
CA ARG A 762 -10.16 -7.31 -46.30
C ARG A 762 -9.32 -7.59 -47.54
N LEU A 763 -8.02 -7.85 -47.38
CA LEU A 763 -7.14 -8.24 -48.47
C LEU A 763 -7.56 -9.59 -49.07
N VAL A 764 -7.85 -10.59 -48.23
CA VAL A 764 -8.38 -11.89 -48.68
C VAL A 764 -9.72 -11.71 -49.41
N ALA A 765 -10.65 -10.93 -48.88
CA ALA A 765 -11.93 -10.66 -49.52
C ALA A 765 -11.79 -9.92 -50.86
N ALA A 766 -10.88 -8.95 -50.95
CA ALA A 766 -10.56 -8.24 -52.19
C ALA A 766 -9.91 -9.15 -53.25
N LEU A 767 -9.07 -10.09 -52.82
CA LEU A 767 -8.46 -11.11 -53.68
C LEU A 767 -9.45 -12.22 -54.08
N SER A 768 -10.52 -12.42 -53.29
CA SER A 768 -11.58 -13.42 -53.51
C SER A 768 -12.80 -12.86 -54.25
N ALA A 769 -12.85 -11.54 -54.51
CA ALA A 769 -13.90 -10.93 -55.28
C ALA A 769 -13.89 -11.51 -56.71
N PRO A 770 -15.06 -11.84 -57.30
CA PRO A 770 -15.10 -12.51 -58.59
C PRO A 770 -14.57 -11.57 -59.67
N ARG A 771 -13.29 -11.73 -60.04
CA ARG A 771 -12.79 -11.22 -61.32
C ARG A 771 -13.46 -12.03 -62.42
N THR A 772 -14.27 -11.37 -63.22
CA THR A 772 -14.77 -11.89 -64.49
C THR A 772 -13.58 -12.12 -65.43
N ALA A 773 -12.99 -13.32 -65.36
CA ALA A 773 -12.05 -13.83 -66.35
C ALA A 773 -12.22 -15.36 -66.43
N PRO A 774 -12.24 -15.95 -67.63
CA PRO A 774 -12.64 -17.34 -67.81
C PRO A 774 -11.51 -18.31 -67.42
N SER A 775 -11.92 -19.38 -66.73
CA SER A 775 -11.30 -20.71 -66.66
C SER A 775 -9.76 -20.79 -66.55
N GLY A 776 -9.29 -20.87 -65.30
CA GLY A 776 -7.97 -21.41 -64.96
C GLY A 776 -7.90 -21.71 -63.47
N ARG A 777 -8.27 -22.94 -63.06
CA ARG A 777 -8.12 -23.41 -61.68
C ARG A 777 -6.63 -23.43 -61.31
N SER A 778 -6.13 -22.40 -60.65
CA SER A 778 -4.86 -22.50 -59.91
C SER A 778 -5.15 -22.91 -58.46
N ARG A 779 -4.70 -24.13 -58.13
CA ARG A 779 -4.84 -24.76 -56.80
C ARG A 779 -3.74 -24.27 -55.83
N ALA A 780 -3.39 -22.98 -55.91
CA ALA A 780 -2.19 -22.42 -55.28
C ALA A 780 -2.46 -21.44 -54.12
N SER A 781 -3.71 -21.16 -53.76
CA SER A 781 -4.02 -20.17 -52.70
C SER A 781 -4.15 -20.74 -51.29
N SER A 782 -4.15 -22.07 -51.10
CA SER A 782 -4.36 -22.68 -49.77
C SER A 782 -3.10 -22.89 -48.92
N ARG A 783 -1.90 -22.57 -49.45
CA ARG A 783 -0.62 -22.79 -48.74
C ARG A 783 0.09 -21.54 -48.23
N LEU A 784 -0.35 -20.34 -48.62
CA LEU A 784 0.30 -19.07 -48.20
C LEU A 784 -0.37 -18.39 -47.01
N LEU A 785 -1.51 -18.88 -46.50
CA LEU A 785 -2.21 -18.29 -45.36
C LEU A 785 -2.79 -19.38 -44.43
N PRO A 786 -1.96 -20.03 -43.59
CA PRO A 786 -2.40 -21.13 -42.75
C PRO A 786 -3.03 -20.64 -41.44
N PHE A 787 -4.11 -19.84 -41.48
CA PHE A 787 -4.91 -19.52 -40.27
C PHE A 787 -6.36 -19.19 -40.66
N ALA A 788 -7.12 -20.22 -41.02
CA ALA A 788 -8.57 -20.13 -41.22
C ALA A 788 -9.29 -20.71 -39.99
N SER A 789 -9.53 -19.91 -38.95
CA SER A 789 -10.39 -20.33 -37.84
C SER A 789 -11.20 -19.23 -37.16
N SER A 790 -11.15 -17.94 -37.58
CA SER A 790 -12.04 -16.98 -36.92
C SER A 790 -13.48 -17.10 -37.46
N ARG A 791 -14.47 -17.11 -36.57
CA ARG A 791 -15.87 -17.29 -36.95
C ARG A 791 -16.29 -16.20 -37.95
N PRO A 792 -17.01 -16.53 -39.04
CA PRO A 792 -17.36 -15.56 -40.08
C PRO A 792 -18.36 -14.49 -39.65
N SER A 793 -18.99 -14.58 -38.48
CA SER A 793 -20.13 -13.74 -38.05
C SER A 793 -19.79 -12.27 -37.89
N LEU A 794 -18.84 -11.96 -36.99
CA LEU A 794 -18.54 -10.59 -36.55
C LEU A 794 -17.98 -9.71 -37.67
N VAL A 795 -16.92 -10.21 -38.33
CA VAL A 795 -16.21 -9.49 -39.39
C VAL A 795 -17.10 -9.31 -40.63
N ARG A 796 -18.02 -10.25 -40.90
CA ARG A 796 -18.95 -10.16 -42.02
C ARG A 796 -20.10 -9.17 -41.75
N SER A 797 -20.69 -9.16 -40.56
CA SER A 797 -21.77 -8.21 -40.20
C SER A 797 -21.32 -6.74 -40.35
N LEU A 798 -20.09 -6.44 -39.93
CA LEU A 798 -19.58 -5.08 -39.89
C LEU A 798 -18.88 -4.62 -41.19
N LEU A 799 -18.13 -5.49 -41.89
CA LEU A 799 -17.54 -5.16 -43.21
C LEU A 799 -18.62 -4.92 -44.29
N PHE A 800 -19.75 -5.65 -44.24
CA PHE A 800 -20.86 -5.47 -45.19
C PHE A 800 -21.63 -4.15 -44.97
N ARG A 801 -21.49 -3.50 -43.81
CA ARG A 801 -22.23 -2.27 -43.45
C ARG A 801 -21.39 -1.00 -43.54
N GLY A 802 -20.15 -1.07 -44.03
CA GLY A 802 -19.32 0.12 -44.32
C GLY A 802 -18.85 0.92 -43.11
N ARG A 803 -18.84 0.33 -41.90
CA ARG A 803 -18.36 0.99 -40.67
C ARG A 803 -16.81 1.10 -40.70
N PRO A 804 -16.23 2.21 -40.21
CA PRO A 804 -14.78 2.35 -40.09
C PRO A 804 -14.19 1.36 -39.07
N PHE A 805 -12.95 0.91 -39.30
CA PHE A 805 -12.27 -0.09 -38.46
C PHE A 805 -12.21 0.29 -36.97
N ARG A 806 -12.12 1.59 -36.66
CA ARG A 806 -12.12 2.12 -35.29
C ARG A 806 -13.36 1.79 -34.45
N ASP A 807 -14.50 1.49 -35.09
CA ASP A 807 -15.73 1.11 -34.37
C ASP A 807 -15.61 -0.33 -33.82
N PHE A 808 -14.72 -1.17 -34.37
CA PHE A 808 -14.47 -2.55 -33.91
C PHE A 808 -13.68 -2.61 -32.59
N ASP A 809 -12.76 -1.66 -32.38
CA ASP A 809 -11.87 -1.62 -31.21
C ASP A 809 -12.67 -1.46 -29.91
N THR A 810 -13.65 -0.56 -29.94
CA THR A 810 -14.60 -0.35 -28.84
C THR A 810 -15.42 -1.60 -28.54
N VAL A 811 -15.90 -2.25 -29.60
CA VAL A 811 -16.81 -3.38 -29.55
C VAL A 811 -16.14 -4.55 -28.83
N LEU A 812 -14.88 -4.87 -29.16
CA LEU A 812 -14.10 -5.86 -28.42
C LEU A 812 -13.92 -5.46 -26.95
N ILE A 813 -13.40 -4.26 -26.68
CA ILE A 813 -13.06 -3.84 -25.31
C ILE A 813 -14.29 -3.88 -24.40
N THR A 814 -15.47 -3.52 -24.92
CA THR A 814 -16.72 -3.49 -24.17
C THR A 814 -17.41 -4.85 -24.06
N SER A 815 -17.30 -5.72 -25.06
CA SER A 815 -18.06 -6.99 -25.11
C SER A 815 -17.30 -8.21 -24.56
N SER A 816 -15.97 -8.18 -24.55
CA SER A 816 -15.15 -9.38 -24.37
C SER A 816 -14.50 -9.51 -22.99
N CYS A 817 -14.70 -8.57 -22.08
CA CYS A 817 -13.94 -8.56 -20.84
C CYS A 817 -14.85 -8.56 -19.61
N LEU A 818 -14.76 -9.66 -18.86
CA LEU A 818 -15.10 -9.86 -17.43
C LEU A 818 -16.45 -10.41 -17.04
N LYS A 819 -17.54 -10.13 -17.75
CA LYS A 819 -18.83 -10.59 -17.25
C LYS A 819 -18.93 -12.13 -17.21
N PRO A 820 -18.62 -12.88 -18.29
CA PRO A 820 -18.90 -14.31 -18.31
C PRO A 820 -18.09 -15.14 -17.29
N PRO A 821 -16.77 -14.95 -17.08
CA PRO A 821 -16.03 -15.72 -16.09
C PRO A 821 -16.46 -15.42 -14.66
N ILE A 822 -16.63 -14.14 -14.30
CA ILE A 822 -17.04 -13.74 -12.95
C ILE A 822 -18.49 -14.14 -12.69
N ASP A 823 -19.40 -13.90 -13.64
CA ASP A 823 -20.80 -14.34 -13.54
C ASP A 823 -20.87 -15.87 -13.34
N SER A 824 -20.12 -16.64 -14.14
CA SER A 824 -20.11 -18.10 -14.02
C SER A 824 -19.58 -18.54 -12.66
N ALA A 825 -18.51 -17.92 -12.17
CA ALA A 825 -17.96 -18.19 -10.84
C ALA A 825 -18.97 -17.83 -9.72
N CYS A 826 -19.63 -16.68 -9.80
CA CYS A 826 -20.64 -16.25 -8.84
C CYS A 826 -21.85 -17.20 -8.80
N VAL A 827 -22.33 -17.65 -9.97
CA VAL A 827 -23.44 -18.60 -10.09
C VAL A 827 -23.07 -19.95 -9.49
N ILE A 828 -21.89 -20.48 -9.83
CA ILE A 828 -21.42 -21.77 -9.31
C ILE A 828 -21.22 -21.68 -7.79
N ASP A 829 -20.53 -20.65 -7.29
CA ASP A 829 -20.32 -20.45 -5.85
C ASP A 829 -21.63 -20.27 -5.08
N PHE A 830 -22.62 -19.60 -5.68
CA PHE A 830 -23.94 -19.44 -5.07
C PHE A 830 -24.66 -20.78 -4.88
N TYR A 831 -24.65 -21.66 -5.90
CA TYR A 831 -25.36 -22.94 -5.84
C TYR A 831 -24.60 -24.06 -5.12
N LEU A 832 -23.26 -23.99 -5.03
CA LEU A 832 -22.46 -24.97 -4.30
C LEU A 832 -22.51 -24.81 -2.77
N ARG A 833 -23.04 -23.68 -2.27
CA ARG A 833 -23.27 -23.47 -0.84
C ARG A 833 -24.30 -24.46 -0.30
N GLU A 834 -24.11 -24.86 0.96
CA GLU A 834 -25.00 -25.80 1.64
C GLU A 834 -26.46 -25.33 1.69
N GLU A 835 -26.66 -24.02 1.85
CA GLU A 835 -27.98 -23.36 1.84
C GLU A 835 -28.73 -23.54 0.51
N SER A 836 -28.00 -23.69 -0.60
CA SER A 836 -28.56 -23.83 -1.96
C SER A 836 -28.74 -25.28 -2.40
N LYS A 837 -28.44 -26.27 -1.54
CA LYS A 837 -28.37 -27.70 -1.90
C LYS A 837 -29.64 -28.22 -2.57
N LYS A 838 -30.82 -27.84 -2.06
CA LYS A 838 -32.11 -28.26 -2.65
C LYS A 838 -32.25 -27.77 -4.09
N THR A 839 -31.89 -26.51 -4.34
CA THR A 839 -31.93 -25.91 -5.67
C THR A 839 -30.85 -26.51 -6.58
N LEU A 840 -29.67 -26.82 -6.04
CA LEU A 840 -28.62 -27.51 -6.77
C LEU A 840 -29.09 -28.90 -7.25
N ASP A 841 -29.80 -29.66 -6.41
CA ASP A 841 -30.37 -30.96 -6.80
C ASP A 841 -31.38 -30.82 -7.95
N GLU A 842 -32.20 -29.75 -7.93
CA GLU A 842 -33.12 -29.42 -9.02
C GLU A 842 -32.37 -29.05 -10.31
N ILE A 843 -31.33 -28.21 -10.23
CA ILE A 843 -30.46 -27.88 -11.36
C ILE A 843 -29.81 -29.13 -11.94
N CYS A 844 -29.28 -30.02 -11.10
CA CYS A 844 -28.71 -31.29 -11.55
C CYS A 844 -29.75 -32.20 -12.19
N LYS A 845 -30.99 -32.20 -11.71
CA LYS A 845 -32.10 -32.95 -12.32
C LYS A 845 -32.43 -32.41 -13.71
N VAL A 846 -32.57 -31.09 -13.86
CA VAL A 846 -32.80 -30.43 -15.16
C VAL A 846 -31.63 -30.70 -16.12
N ALA A 847 -30.38 -30.58 -15.65
CA ALA A 847 -29.19 -30.83 -16.46
C ALA A 847 -29.09 -32.27 -16.98
N ARG A 848 -29.52 -33.27 -16.20
CA ARG A 848 -29.57 -34.68 -16.63
C ARG A 848 -30.70 -34.97 -17.63
N GLN A 849 -31.73 -34.13 -17.66
CA GLN A 849 -32.90 -34.24 -18.53
C GLN A 849 -32.78 -33.38 -19.79
N ALA A 850 -31.77 -32.51 -19.86
CA ALA A 850 -31.61 -31.48 -20.88
C ALA A 850 -31.41 -32.08 -22.29
N HIS A 851 -32.53 -32.24 -23.01
CA HIS A 851 -32.57 -32.73 -24.38
C HIS A 851 -33.29 -31.76 -25.34
N ASN A 852 -33.88 -30.66 -24.84
CA ASN A 852 -34.64 -29.69 -25.65
C ASN A 852 -34.39 -28.21 -25.25
N LEU A 853 -34.97 -27.27 -26.03
CA LEU A 853 -34.82 -25.82 -25.84
C LEU A 853 -35.51 -25.25 -24.59
N LEU A 854 -36.55 -25.91 -24.05
CA LEU A 854 -37.24 -25.50 -22.82
C LEU A 854 -36.35 -25.71 -21.59
N ASP A 855 -35.52 -26.76 -21.59
CA ASP A 855 -34.57 -27.04 -20.51
C ASP A 855 -33.47 -25.96 -20.43
N VAL A 856 -33.03 -25.45 -21.59
CA VAL A 856 -32.05 -24.34 -21.67
C VAL A 856 -32.63 -23.03 -21.13
N ALA A 857 -33.88 -22.72 -21.46
CA ALA A 857 -34.57 -21.54 -20.92
C ALA A 857 -34.73 -21.63 -19.40
N THR A 858 -34.99 -22.83 -18.87
CA THR A 858 -35.07 -23.08 -17.42
C THR A 858 -33.73 -22.88 -16.73
N MET A 859 -32.64 -23.39 -17.32
CA MET A 859 -31.27 -23.16 -16.82
C MET A 859 -30.90 -21.67 -16.81
N GLN A 860 -31.32 -20.91 -17.83
CA GLN A 860 -31.11 -19.47 -17.88
C GLN A 860 -31.81 -18.72 -16.73
N ARG A 861 -32.99 -19.17 -16.30
CA ARG A 861 -33.68 -18.59 -15.13
C ARG A 861 -32.91 -18.80 -13.83
N PHE A 862 -32.31 -19.97 -13.64
CA PHE A 862 -31.45 -20.21 -12.48
C PHE A 862 -30.22 -19.29 -12.47
N VAL A 863 -29.61 -19.06 -13.64
CA VAL A 863 -28.49 -18.11 -13.78
C VAL A 863 -28.93 -16.69 -13.44
N GLN A 864 -30.07 -16.24 -13.96
CA GLN A 864 -30.63 -14.91 -13.69
C GLN A 864 -30.92 -14.70 -12.19
N GLU A 865 -31.56 -15.66 -11.51
CA GLU A 865 -31.84 -15.55 -10.07
C GLU A 865 -30.56 -15.55 -9.23
N ALA A 866 -29.55 -16.36 -9.58
CA ALA A 866 -28.28 -16.36 -8.88
C ALA A 866 -27.54 -15.02 -9.04
N LEU A 867 -27.48 -14.46 -10.25
CA LEU A 867 -26.86 -13.16 -10.49
C LEU A 867 -27.66 -11.98 -9.91
N ARG A 868 -28.99 -12.12 -9.76
CA ARG A 868 -29.81 -11.14 -9.05
C ARG A 868 -29.46 -11.10 -7.56
N LEU A 869 -29.45 -12.26 -6.92
CA LEU A 869 -29.14 -12.39 -5.48
C LEU A 869 -27.66 -12.12 -5.19
N ARG A 870 -26.78 -12.44 -6.13
CA ARG A 870 -25.35 -12.27 -6.00
C ARG A 870 -24.75 -11.72 -7.29
N PRO A 871 -24.88 -10.41 -7.51
CA PRO A 871 -24.39 -9.79 -8.72
C PRO A 871 -22.87 -9.83 -8.75
N ALA A 872 -22.32 -10.15 -9.93
CA ALA A 872 -20.87 -10.09 -10.19
C ALA A 872 -20.31 -8.65 -10.11
N VAL A 873 -21.17 -7.65 -10.28
CA VAL A 873 -20.84 -6.22 -10.21
C VAL A 873 -21.62 -5.62 -9.04
N ALA A 874 -20.90 -5.07 -8.05
CA ALA A 874 -21.51 -4.53 -6.83
C ALA A 874 -22.42 -3.32 -7.09
N GLY A 875 -22.21 -2.59 -8.17
CA GLY A 875 -22.97 -1.40 -8.50
C GLY A 875 -22.35 -0.60 -9.63
N SER A 876 -22.91 0.57 -9.90
CA SER A 876 -22.31 1.50 -10.88
C SER A 876 -22.44 2.95 -10.43
N ALA A 877 -21.49 3.77 -10.88
CA ALA A 877 -21.40 5.17 -10.53
C ALA A 877 -21.96 6.10 -11.62
N ARG A 878 -22.57 7.22 -11.21
CA ARG A 878 -22.95 8.35 -12.05
C ARG A 878 -22.54 9.67 -11.39
N ARG A 879 -22.45 10.74 -12.17
CA ARG A 879 -22.18 12.09 -11.67
C ARG A 879 -23.37 13.01 -11.95
N ALA A 880 -23.87 13.69 -10.93
CA ALA A 880 -24.89 14.71 -11.09
C ALA A 880 -24.31 15.93 -11.84
N GLN A 881 -24.93 16.32 -12.95
CA GLN A 881 -24.51 17.47 -13.77
C GLN A 881 -25.14 18.79 -13.28
N ARG A 882 -26.26 18.68 -12.57
CA ARG A 882 -26.99 19.80 -11.96
C ARG A 882 -27.55 19.37 -10.60
N PRO A 883 -27.92 20.30 -9.71
CA PRO A 883 -28.62 19.96 -8.49
C PRO A 883 -29.91 19.17 -8.82
N VAL A 884 -30.10 18.02 -8.17
CA VAL A 884 -31.24 17.13 -8.41
C VAL A 884 -31.68 16.46 -7.12
N HIS A 885 -32.99 16.28 -6.95
CA HIS A 885 -33.54 15.62 -5.76
C HIS A 885 -33.82 14.14 -6.04
N LEU A 886 -33.28 13.27 -5.19
CA LEU A 886 -33.58 11.83 -5.14
C LEU A 886 -34.38 11.54 -3.86
N ALA A 887 -35.40 10.69 -3.96
CA ALA A 887 -36.39 10.51 -2.90
C ALA A 887 -35.79 9.88 -1.62
N ALA A 888 -34.84 8.96 -1.76
CA ALA A 888 -34.18 8.29 -0.63
C ALA A 888 -32.96 9.07 -0.09
N ALA A 889 -32.36 9.94 -0.89
CA ALA A 889 -31.06 10.56 -0.57
C ALA A 889 -31.07 12.09 -0.44
N GLY A 890 -32.20 12.74 -0.73
CA GLY A 890 -32.32 14.19 -0.65
C GLY A 890 -31.71 14.91 -1.85
N GLU A 891 -31.21 16.13 -1.60
CA GLU A 891 -30.60 16.96 -2.64
C GLU A 891 -29.18 16.47 -2.99
N VAL A 892 -28.97 16.17 -4.27
CA VAL A 892 -27.68 15.82 -4.85
C VAL A 892 -27.12 17.06 -5.53
N LYS A 893 -25.94 17.53 -5.11
CA LYS A 893 -25.28 18.72 -5.66
C LYS A 893 -24.69 18.44 -7.05
N ALA A 894 -24.56 19.49 -7.86
CA ALA A 894 -23.79 19.38 -9.11
C ALA A 894 -22.34 18.92 -8.82
N GLY A 895 -21.84 17.99 -9.63
CA GLY A 895 -20.53 17.37 -9.47
C GLY A 895 -20.50 16.17 -8.52
N GLN A 896 -21.52 15.96 -7.67
CA GLN A 896 -21.57 14.87 -6.70
C GLN A 896 -21.74 13.50 -7.39
N LEU A 897 -21.08 12.48 -6.82
CA LEU A 897 -21.17 11.10 -7.29
C LEU A 897 -22.38 10.38 -6.69
N VAL A 898 -23.05 9.59 -7.51
CA VAL A 898 -24.18 8.73 -7.15
C VAL A 898 -23.76 7.27 -7.37
N TRP A 899 -23.84 6.45 -6.33
CA TRP A 899 -23.59 5.00 -6.39
C TRP A 899 -24.93 4.26 -6.45
N ILE A 900 -25.10 3.42 -7.44
CA ILE A 900 -26.27 2.55 -7.58
C ILE A 900 -25.86 1.18 -7.02
N ASP A 901 -26.42 0.80 -5.88
CA ASP A 901 -26.09 -0.46 -5.22
C ASP A 901 -26.87 -1.61 -5.85
N ALA A 902 -26.20 -2.43 -6.66
CA ALA A 902 -26.85 -3.50 -7.41
C ALA A 902 -27.45 -4.56 -6.47
N ALA A 903 -26.83 -4.81 -5.32
CA ALA A 903 -27.29 -5.81 -4.37
C ALA A 903 -28.65 -5.42 -3.74
N SER A 904 -28.85 -4.15 -3.40
CA SER A 904 -30.11 -3.62 -2.89
C SER A 904 -31.16 -3.49 -3.99
N VAL A 905 -30.79 -2.94 -5.16
CA VAL A 905 -31.71 -2.76 -6.30
C VAL A 905 -32.29 -4.09 -6.76
N ASN A 906 -31.47 -5.14 -6.83
CA ASN A 906 -31.89 -6.50 -7.20
C ASN A 906 -32.73 -7.21 -6.12
N ARG A 907 -32.89 -6.59 -4.95
CA ARG A 907 -33.72 -7.04 -3.83
C ARG A 907 -34.85 -6.07 -3.50
N ASP A 908 -35.11 -5.08 -4.35
CA ASP A 908 -36.23 -4.17 -4.14
C ASP A 908 -37.55 -4.95 -4.23
N ALA A 909 -38.25 -5.08 -3.10
CA ALA A 909 -39.47 -5.86 -2.98
C ALA A 909 -40.62 -5.34 -3.84
N GLN A 910 -40.57 -4.08 -4.30
CA GLN A 910 -41.57 -3.52 -5.22
C GLN A 910 -41.47 -4.11 -6.62
N VAL A 911 -40.27 -4.52 -7.05
CA VAL A 911 -40.01 -5.11 -8.37
C VAL A 911 -39.80 -6.63 -8.27
N PHE A 912 -39.18 -7.09 -7.19
CA PHE A 912 -38.94 -8.49 -6.89
C PHE A 912 -39.72 -8.94 -5.64
N PRO A 913 -41.02 -9.30 -5.77
CA PRO A 913 -41.76 -9.90 -4.66
C PRO A 913 -41.03 -11.13 -4.11
N GLU A 914 -40.97 -11.27 -2.78
CA GLU A 914 -40.11 -12.27 -2.12
C GLU A 914 -38.63 -12.16 -2.57
N PRO A 915 -37.96 -11.03 -2.31
CA PRO A 915 -36.70 -10.67 -2.95
C PRO A 915 -35.56 -11.65 -2.65
N ASP A 916 -35.56 -12.31 -1.50
CA ASP A 916 -34.50 -13.26 -1.13
C ASP A 916 -34.76 -14.70 -1.62
N LYS A 917 -35.92 -14.97 -2.25
CA LYS A 917 -36.26 -16.30 -2.77
C LYS A 917 -36.01 -16.42 -4.27
N ILE A 918 -35.51 -17.59 -4.65
CA ILE A 918 -35.41 -18.02 -6.05
C ILE A 918 -36.81 -18.25 -6.61
N ASN A 919 -37.17 -17.54 -7.67
CA ASN A 919 -38.44 -17.69 -8.36
C ASN A 919 -38.24 -17.70 -9.88
N LEU A 920 -38.40 -18.88 -10.49
CA LEU A 920 -38.23 -19.09 -11.94
C LEU A 920 -39.39 -18.54 -12.78
N GLY A 921 -40.52 -18.18 -12.14
CA GLY A 921 -41.71 -17.63 -12.79
C GLY A 921 -41.66 -16.11 -12.98
N ARG A 922 -40.59 -15.43 -12.55
CA ARG A 922 -40.42 -13.99 -12.78
C ARG A 922 -40.31 -13.73 -14.29
N LYS A 923 -40.92 -12.64 -14.75
CA LYS A 923 -40.81 -12.24 -16.16
C LYS A 923 -39.35 -11.95 -16.52
N SER A 924 -38.97 -12.14 -17.79
CA SER A 924 -37.57 -11.98 -18.21
C SER A 924 -37.10 -10.54 -18.33
N ASP A 925 -38.04 -9.61 -18.50
CA ASP A 925 -37.84 -8.16 -18.68
C ASP A 925 -37.48 -7.42 -17.38
N VAL A 926 -37.68 -8.04 -16.21
CA VAL A 926 -37.30 -7.45 -14.91
C VAL A 926 -35.84 -7.71 -14.52
N TYR A 927 -35.13 -8.59 -15.23
CA TYR A 927 -33.69 -8.84 -15.08
C TYR A 927 -32.90 -8.05 -16.12
#